data_AF-A0A835DCM3-F1
#
_entry.id   AF-A0A835DCM3-F1
#
_cell.length_a   1.000
_cell.length_b   1.000
_cell.length_c   1.000
_cell.angle_alpha   90.00
_cell.angle_beta   90.00
_cell.angle_gamma   90.00
#
_symmetry.space_group_name_H-M   'P 1'
#
loop_
_entity.id
_entity.type
_entity.pdbx_description
1 polymer ?
#
loop_
_entity_poly.entity_id
_entity_poly.type
_entity_poly.pdbx_seq_one_letter_code
_entity_poly.pdbx_strand_id
1 'polypeptide(L)'
;MRDIGSCFGEYATKVSDSSCTSSSNQAYLSPNLTPSIQNAVTSLYKTRLSTQKQLLITVTWCKNLMDQGLSINFGDDPSSILKFNTNSRLFHKKKGIRTFESGSSKIEVFWDLTTAKYEAGPEPITGFYVMIMVDSELGLLLGDMIQELATKKLKTGIPVAQFSLVSRREHFSGNTRYSTKAKFRDTGKDHDILIRCSREDKGLKYPELTVCIDEKKVIHVKRLQWNFRGNQCIYIDGVLVDMMWDVHDWFFNPGSGNAVFMFRKRSGLDSRLWLEEKLVQKEHERVEFSLLIYAYELIANAAYIGTPGKGILAADESTGTIGKRLSSINVENVESNRRALRELLFCTPGALQHLSGVIFFEETLYQKTAAGKLFVEVLKEGGVLPGIKVDKGTVELAGTNGETTTQGLDGLAQRCQQYYKAGARFAKWRAVLNIGPTEPSQLAINENANGLARYAIICQENGLVPIVEPEILVDGPHDIDRCADVTERVLAACYKALNDHHVLLEGTLLKPNMVTPGSEAKKVTPEVVAEYTVRALQRTMPAAVPAVVFLSGGQSEEEATVNLNAMNKLKGKKPWNLSFSFGRALQASTLKAWSGKEENVKKAQAAFLKRCKANSEATLGTYKGDAQGEGVSESLHVKDYKY
;
A
#
# COMPACT_ATOMS: atom_id res chain seq x y z
N MET A 1 67.17 5.71 -0.40
CA MET A 1 68.07 6.85 -0.09
C MET A 1 67.20 8.09 0.00
N ARG A 2 67.13 8.73 1.20
CA ARG A 2 66.38 9.95 1.60
C ARG A 2 64.85 9.84 1.61
N ASP A 3 64.08 9.83 2.70
CA ASP A 3 64.16 10.32 4.10
C ASP A 3 63.63 11.76 4.38
N ILE A 4 62.87 11.84 5.49
CA ILE A 4 62.53 12.95 6.41
C ILE A 4 61.32 13.88 6.17
N GLY A 5 60.43 13.93 7.18
CA GLY A 5 59.97 15.18 7.83
C GLY A 5 58.46 15.40 7.93
N SER A 6 57.77 14.92 8.98
CA SER A 6 57.38 15.66 10.20
C SER A 6 56.33 16.77 10.00
N CYS A 7 55.18 16.63 10.68
CA CYS A 7 54.67 17.64 11.63
C CYS A 7 53.44 17.10 12.39
N PHE A 8 53.65 16.78 13.67
CA PHE A 8 52.63 16.68 14.70
C PHE A 8 52.03 18.06 15.00
N GLY A 9 50.75 18.10 15.35
CA GLY A 9 50.09 19.27 15.93
C GLY A 9 49.26 18.85 17.14
N GLU A 10 49.87 18.91 18.31
CA GLU A 10 49.25 18.81 19.62
C GLU A 10 48.48 20.09 19.94
N TYR A 11 47.15 20.01 20.04
CA TYR A 11 46.35 20.82 20.96
C TYR A 11 45.11 20.00 21.37
N ALA A 12 45.35 19.01 22.23
CA ALA A 12 44.30 18.47 23.08
C ALA A 12 44.16 19.38 24.31
N THR A 13 42.98 19.95 24.53
CA THR A 13 42.58 20.48 25.84
C THR A 13 41.46 19.60 26.40
N LYS A 14 41.72 19.09 27.61
CA LYS A 14 40.89 18.18 28.40
C LYS A 14 39.84 18.95 29.23
N VAL A 15 38.67 18.30 29.36
CA VAL A 15 37.83 18.12 30.58
C VAL A 15 37.24 19.36 31.28
N SER A 16 35.91 19.38 31.39
CA SER A 16 35.24 19.39 32.70
C SER A 16 33.74 19.10 32.60
N ASP A 17 33.30 18.18 33.46
CA ASP A 17 31.90 17.94 33.83
C ASP A 17 31.32 19.16 34.56
N SER A 18 30.06 19.49 34.28
CA SER A 18 29.25 20.29 35.22
C SER A 18 27.79 19.80 35.25
N SER A 19 27.50 19.16 36.39
CA SER A 19 26.31 19.28 37.23
C SER A 19 24.95 18.79 36.72
N CYS A 20 24.52 17.69 37.35
CA CYS A 20 23.15 17.19 37.45
C CYS A 20 22.23 18.08 38.31
N THR A 21 20.93 17.74 38.24
CA THR A 21 19.75 18.15 39.05
C THR A 21 18.96 19.34 38.48
N SER A 22 17.63 19.35 38.35
CA SER A 22 16.53 18.40 38.58
C SER A 22 15.30 19.00 37.84
N SER A 23 14.42 18.25 37.18
CA SER A 23 13.25 17.68 37.83
C SER A 23 12.41 16.94 36.77
N SER A 24 11.89 15.80 37.19
CA SER A 24 11.00 14.92 36.46
C SER A 24 9.71 15.60 35.99
N ASN A 25 9.39 15.45 34.71
CA ASN A 25 8.04 15.13 34.25
C ASN A 25 8.16 14.31 32.96
N GLN A 26 8.26 12.99 33.14
CA GLN A 26 8.07 12.02 32.07
C GLN A 26 6.64 12.14 31.54
N ALA A 27 6.50 12.60 30.31
CA ALA A 27 5.42 12.17 29.43
C ALA A 27 6.06 11.29 28.36
N TYR A 28 5.61 10.05 28.32
CA TYR A 28 6.13 8.94 27.54
C TYR A 28 6.48 9.31 26.09
N LEU A 29 7.71 8.94 25.70
CA LEU A 29 8.14 8.78 24.31
C LEU A 29 7.11 7.92 23.56
N SER A 30 6.55 8.41 22.46
CA SER A 30 5.74 7.59 21.55
C SER A 30 6.66 6.94 20.50
N PRO A 31 6.85 5.61 20.48
CA PRO A 31 7.77 4.91 19.58
C PRO A 31 7.11 4.41 18.28
N ASN A 32 5.90 4.88 17.97
CA ASN A 32 5.03 4.24 16.97
C ASN A 32 5.22 4.81 15.55
N LEU A 33 6.27 4.38 14.88
CA LEU A 33 6.19 4.12 13.44
C LEU A 33 5.76 2.66 13.27
N THR A 34 4.67 2.41 12.55
CA THR A 34 4.20 1.05 12.22
C THR A 34 5.34 0.28 11.52
N PRO A 35 5.73 -0.92 11.97
CA PRO A 35 6.78 -1.71 11.31
C PRO A 35 6.37 -2.08 9.88
N SER A 36 7.34 -2.24 8.98
CA SER A 36 7.07 -2.70 7.60
C SER A 36 6.45 -4.09 7.60
N ILE A 37 5.52 -4.35 6.69
CA ILE A 37 4.88 -5.64 6.48
C ILE A 37 5.77 -6.48 5.55
N GLN A 38 6.03 -7.73 5.93
CA GLN A 38 6.67 -8.71 5.06
C GLN A 38 5.58 -9.38 4.21
N ASN A 39 5.58 -9.12 2.90
CA ASN A 39 4.52 -9.59 1.99
C ASN A 39 4.83 -10.98 1.42
N ALA A 40 6.10 -11.26 1.13
CA ALA A 40 6.50 -12.52 0.54
C ALA A 40 7.91 -12.93 1.00
N VAL A 41 8.10 -14.23 1.17
CA VAL A 41 9.38 -14.87 1.46
C VAL A 41 9.56 -15.99 0.45
N THR A 42 10.62 -15.92 -0.36
CA THR A 42 11.00 -16.94 -1.34
C THR A 42 12.35 -17.53 -0.95
N SER A 43 12.37 -18.83 -0.66
CA SER A 43 13.55 -19.58 -0.27
C SER A 43 13.92 -20.58 -1.35
N LEU A 44 15.17 -20.50 -1.84
CA LEU A 44 15.74 -21.44 -2.80
C LEU A 44 16.59 -22.46 -2.06
N TYR A 45 16.20 -23.72 -2.14
CA TYR A 45 16.93 -24.85 -1.57
C TYR A 45 17.64 -25.61 -2.67
N LYS A 46 18.85 -26.07 -2.38
CA LYS A 46 19.59 -27.01 -3.20
C LYS A 46 19.59 -28.36 -2.52
N THR A 47 19.10 -29.36 -3.24
CA THR A 47 19.05 -30.76 -2.81
C THR A 47 20.02 -31.56 -3.66
N ARG A 48 20.84 -32.40 -3.01
CA ARG A 48 21.77 -33.32 -3.65
C ARG A 48 21.39 -34.75 -3.25
N LEU A 49 20.85 -35.48 -4.22
CA LEU A 49 20.44 -36.86 -4.05
C LEU A 49 21.65 -37.80 -3.93
N SER A 50 21.42 -39.01 -3.43
CA SER A 50 22.38 -40.12 -3.40
C SER A 50 23.00 -40.42 -4.77
N THR A 51 22.24 -40.20 -5.85
CA THR A 51 22.68 -40.33 -7.26
C THR A 51 23.60 -39.20 -7.74
N GLN A 52 24.00 -38.28 -6.86
CA GLN A 52 24.72 -37.03 -7.16
C GLN A 52 23.94 -36.02 -8.02
N LYS A 53 22.71 -36.32 -8.42
CA LYS A 53 21.82 -35.38 -9.11
C LYS A 53 21.46 -34.23 -8.17
N GLN A 54 21.52 -33.01 -8.70
CA GLN A 54 21.15 -31.79 -7.98
C GLN A 54 19.75 -31.32 -8.41
N LEU A 55 18.95 -30.89 -7.45
CA LEU A 55 17.63 -30.32 -7.67
C LEU A 55 17.51 -28.99 -6.92
N LEU A 56 17.03 -27.96 -7.61
CA LEU A 56 16.68 -26.68 -7.02
C LEU A 56 15.19 -26.65 -6.69
N ILE A 57 14.87 -26.33 -5.44
CA ILE A 57 13.50 -26.26 -4.94
C ILE A 57 13.25 -24.84 -4.45
N THR A 58 12.38 -24.11 -5.14
CA THR A 58 11.97 -22.76 -4.72
C THR A 58 10.67 -22.86 -3.94
N VAL A 59 10.66 -22.36 -2.72
CA VAL A 59 9.48 -22.31 -1.84
C VAL A 59 9.15 -20.85 -1.58
N THR A 60 7.96 -20.41 -1.99
CA THR A 60 7.48 -19.04 -1.77
C THR A 60 6.26 -19.04 -0.87
N TRP A 61 6.36 -18.33 0.25
CA TRP A 61 5.25 -17.97 1.11
C TRP A 61 4.83 -16.54 0.78
N CYS A 62 3.54 -16.29 0.58
CA CYS A 62 3.00 -14.96 0.38
C CYS A 62 1.84 -14.66 1.33
N LYS A 63 1.68 -13.39 1.68
CA LYS A 63 0.62 -12.87 2.54
C LYS A 63 0.00 -11.67 1.85
N ASN A 64 -1.26 -11.82 1.49
CA ASN A 64 -2.13 -10.74 1.07
C ASN A 64 -3.08 -10.42 2.24
N LEU A 65 -3.81 -9.28 2.19
CA LEU A 65 -4.68 -8.82 3.28
C LEU A 65 -5.70 -9.86 3.79
N MET A 66 -6.05 -10.85 2.96
CA MET A 66 -7.09 -11.84 3.24
C MET A 66 -6.64 -13.31 3.17
N ASP A 67 -5.47 -13.59 2.58
CA ASP A 67 -5.03 -14.96 2.26
C ASP A 67 -3.52 -15.12 2.46
N GLN A 68 -3.11 -16.32 2.86
CA GLN A 68 -1.73 -16.77 2.78
C GLN A 68 -1.59 -17.82 1.69
N GLY A 69 -0.55 -17.70 0.87
CA GLY A 69 -0.25 -18.63 -0.20
C GLY A 69 1.08 -19.35 0.03
N LEU A 70 1.15 -20.59 -0.44
CA LEU A 70 2.38 -21.35 -0.58
C LEU A 70 2.52 -21.73 -2.04
N SER A 71 3.67 -21.46 -2.64
CA SER A 71 4.02 -22.03 -3.94
C SER A 71 5.37 -22.73 -3.91
N ILE A 72 5.47 -23.87 -4.56
CA ILE A 72 6.68 -24.68 -4.66
C ILE A 72 6.99 -24.89 -6.14
N ASN A 73 8.23 -24.63 -6.54
CA ASN A 73 8.70 -24.78 -7.92
C ASN A 73 9.99 -25.63 -7.95
N PHE A 74 10.14 -26.43 -9.00
CA PHE A 74 11.26 -27.36 -9.18
C PHE A 74 12.04 -27.02 -10.45
N GLY A 75 13.16 -26.29 -10.30
CA GLY A 75 13.94 -25.79 -11.43
C GLY A 75 13.27 -24.66 -12.24
N ASP A 76 13.66 -24.54 -13.51
CA ASP A 76 13.26 -23.42 -14.40
C ASP A 76 11.98 -23.70 -15.22
N ASP A 77 11.36 -24.86 -15.06
CA ASP A 77 10.17 -25.25 -15.83
C ASP A 77 8.87 -24.71 -15.18
N PRO A 78 8.15 -23.77 -15.81
CA PRO A 78 6.92 -23.20 -15.28
C PRO A 78 5.77 -24.21 -15.14
N SER A 79 5.86 -25.40 -15.77
CA SER A 79 4.88 -26.47 -15.63
C SER A 79 4.95 -27.21 -14.28
N SER A 80 6.04 -27.04 -13.52
CA SER A 80 6.28 -27.73 -12.24
C SER A 80 5.79 -26.95 -11.00
N ILE A 81 5.13 -25.80 -11.20
CA ILE A 81 4.71 -24.92 -10.11
C ILE A 81 3.46 -25.47 -9.40
N LEU A 82 3.61 -25.72 -8.10
CA LEU A 82 2.51 -26.04 -7.21
C LEU A 82 2.07 -24.78 -6.46
N LYS A 83 0.81 -24.35 -6.60
CA LYS A 83 0.25 -23.22 -5.82
C LYS A 83 -0.84 -23.72 -4.87
N PHE A 84 -0.78 -23.27 -3.64
CA PHE A 84 -1.78 -23.47 -2.59
C PHE A 84 -2.30 -22.12 -2.12
N ASN A 85 -3.61 -21.97 -1.98
CA ASN A 85 -4.22 -20.86 -1.26
C ASN A 85 -4.81 -21.41 0.04
N THR A 86 -4.41 -20.85 1.19
CA THR A 86 -4.70 -21.44 2.49
C THR A 86 -6.04 -21.01 3.10
N ASN A 87 -6.78 -20.01 2.59
CA ASN A 87 -7.98 -19.50 3.30
C ASN A 87 -9.30 -19.36 2.51
N SER A 88 -9.46 -19.99 1.35
CA SER A 88 -10.78 -20.06 0.69
C SER A 88 -11.66 -21.17 1.31
N ARG A 89 -12.82 -20.81 1.86
CA ARG A 89 -13.81 -21.70 2.51
C ARG A 89 -14.52 -22.71 1.58
N LEU A 90 -14.19 -22.77 0.28
CA LEU A 90 -15.00 -23.55 -0.67
C LEU A 90 -14.29 -24.75 -1.30
N PHE A 91 -12.96 -24.85 -1.32
CA PHE A 91 -12.27 -26.09 -1.73
C PHE A 91 -10.91 -26.20 -1.02
N HIS A 92 -10.81 -27.07 -0.02
CA HIS A 92 -9.62 -27.25 0.81
C HIS A 92 -8.64 -28.26 0.23
N LYS A 93 -7.33 -27.97 0.31
CA LYS A 93 -6.30 -28.96 0.71
C LYS A 93 -5.25 -28.27 1.58
N LYS A 94 -5.60 -27.87 2.81
CA LYS A 94 -4.64 -27.43 3.86
C LYS A 94 -3.67 -28.55 4.24
N LYS A 95 -4.04 -29.79 3.95
CA LYS A 95 -3.22 -30.98 4.02
C LYS A 95 -3.34 -31.73 2.70
N GLY A 96 -2.28 -32.37 2.23
CA GLY A 96 -2.38 -33.21 1.06
C GLY A 96 -1.05 -33.80 0.62
N ILE A 97 -1.16 -34.54 -0.49
CA ILE A 97 -0.05 -35.08 -1.27
C ILE A 97 -0.27 -34.69 -2.72
N ARG A 98 0.80 -34.40 -3.45
CA ARG A 98 0.79 -34.27 -4.90
C ARG A 98 2.08 -34.82 -5.48
N THR A 99 1.95 -35.53 -6.58
CA THR A 99 3.06 -36.15 -7.30
C THR A 99 3.23 -35.47 -8.64
N PHE A 100 4.47 -35.32 -9.07
CA PHE A 100 4.87 -34.75 -10.35
C PHE A 100 5.98 -35.58 -10.96
N GLU A 101 6.09 -35.49 -12.27
CA GLU A 101 7.27 -35.89 -13.00
C GLU A 101 7.94 -34.62 -13.50
N SER A 102 9.22 -34.44 -13.16
CA SER A 102 10.02 -33.30 -13.59
C SER A 102 11.31 -33.83 -14.21
N GLY A 103 11.38 -33.78 -15.54
CA GLY A 103 12.41 -34.49 -16.30
C GLY A 103 12.37 -36.00 -16.03
N SER A 104 13.50 -36.57 -15.58
CA SER A 104 13.62 -38.00 -15.23
C SER A 104 13.36 -38.35 -13.76
N SER A 105 12.94 -37.39 -12.94
CA SER A 105 12.71 -37.62 -11.50
C SER A 105 11.23 -37.56 -11.13
N LYS A 106 10.83 -38.46 -10.24
CA LYS A 106 9.51 -38.48 -9.61
C LYS A 106 9.56 -37.68 -8.31
N ILE A 107 8.74 -36.63 -8.22
CA ILE A 107 8.69 -35.72 -7.08
C ILE A 107 7.36 -35.88 -6.37
N GLU A 108 7.37 -36.11 -5.05
CA GLU A 108 6.17 -36.20 -4.23
C GLU A 108 6.23 -35.14 -3.12
N VAL A 109 5.25 -34.24 -3.13
CA VAL A 109 5.13 -33.15 -2.16
C VAL A 109 4.02 -33.49 -1.18
N PHE A 110 4.34 -33.51 0.10
CA PHE A 110 3.42 -33.69 1.21
C PHE A 110 3.39 -32.41 2.04
N TRP A 111 2.22 -31.97 2.45
CA TRP A 111 2.11 -30.79 3.31
C TRP A 111 0.97 -30.93 4.30
N ASP A 112 1.11 -30.26 5.44
CA ASP A 112 0.06 -30.03 6.41
C ASP A 112 0.25 -28.64 7.03
N LEU A 113 -0.69 -27.75 6.73
CA LEU A 113 -0.75 -26.37 7.23
C LEU A 113 -1.98 -26.18 8.13
N THR A 114 -2.61 -27.26 8.60
CA THR A 114 -3.90 -27.20 9.31
C THR A 114 -3.80 -26.47 10.64
N THR A 115 -2.68 -26.63 11.36
CA THR A 115 -2.40 -26.01 12.65
C THR A 115 -1.40 -24.85 12.56
N ALA A 116 -1.09 -24.39 11.34
CA ALA A 116 -0.03 -23.43 11.10
C ALA A 116 -0.31 -22.09 11.80
N LYS A 117 0.64 -21.63 12.62
CA LYS A 117 0.60 -20.32 13.29
C LYS A 117 1.55 -19.37 12.58
N TYR A 118 1.12 -18.12 12.48
CA TYR A 118 1.84 -17.06 11.79
C TYR A 118 1.97 -15.84 12.69
N GLU A 119 3.08 -15.13 12.58
CA GLU A 119 3.25 -13.81 13.21
C GLU A 119 2.97 -12.68 12.17
N ALA A 120 3.81 -11.66 12.12
CA ALA A 120 3.67 -10.54 11.20
C ALA A 120 3.92 -10.94 9.73
N GLY A 121 4.70 -11.99 9.46
CA GLY A 121 5.12 -12.42 8.12
C GLY A 121 4.21 -13.46 7.42
N PRO A 122 4.56 -13.86 6.18
CA PRO A 122 3.81 -14.83 5.38
C PRO A 122 4.19 -16.29 5.66
N GLU A 123 5.39 -16.54 6.20
CA GLU A 123 5.90 -17.87 6.54
C GLU A 123 5.36 -18.32 7.91
N PRO A 124 4.86 -19.56 8.06
CA PRO A 124 4.42 -20.06 9.36
C PRO A 124 5.59 -20.29 10.30
N ILE A 125 5.38 -20.01 11.59
CA ILE A 125 6.39 -20.17 12.65
C ILE A 125 6.34 -21.56 13.28
N THR A 126 5.16 -22.15 13.42
CA THR A 126 4.91 -23.43 14.10
C THR A 126 3.62 -24.09 13.58
N GLY A 127 3.40 -25.35 13.93
CA GLY A 127 2.19 -26.11 13.61
C GLY A 127 2.06 -26.46 12.12
N PHE A 128 3.16 -26.64 11.40
CA PHE A 128 3.11 -27.01 9.98
C PHE A 128 4.19 -28.02 9.56
N TYR A 129 4.01 -28.65 8.40
CA TYR A 129 5.11 -29.25 7.66
C TYR A 129 4.96 -29.18 6.14
N VAL A 130 6.09 -29.17 5.44
CA VAL A 130 6.22 -29.43 4.01
C VAL A 130 7.36 -30.43 3.82
N MET A 131 7.07 -31.56 3.20
CA MET A 131 8.02 -32.65 2.96
C MET A 131 8.04 -32.95 1.46
N ILE A 132 9.22 -32.96 0.87
CA ILE A 132 9.41 -33.21 -0.57
C ILE A 132 10.30 -34.44 -0.72
N MET A 133 9.76 -35.46 -1.37
CA MET A 133 10.46 -36.66 -1.78
C MET A 133 10.85 -36.55 -3.25
N VAL A 134 12.05 -36.99 -3.60
CA VAL A 134 12.54 -37.04 -4.97
C VAL A 134 13.12 -38.44 -5.18
N ASP A 135 12.58 -39.19 -6.13
CA ASP A 135 13.01 -40.56 -6.43
C ASP A 135 13.04 -41.49 -5.18
N SER A 136 12.04 -41.32 -4.29
CA SER A 136 11.92 -42.00 -2.99
C SER A 136 12.98 -41.64 -1.95
N GLU A 137 13.77 -40.60 -2.18
CA GLU A 137 14.71 -40.00 -1.23
C GLU A 137 14.15 -38.69 -0.65
N LEU A 138 14.34 -38.43 0.64
CA LEU A 138 13.86 -37.21 1.29
C LEU A 138 14.71 -36.01 0.85
N GLY A 139 14.14 -35.15 0.00
CA GLY A 139 14.82 -34.02 -0.62
C GLY A 139 14.74 -32.70 0.15
N LEU A 140 13.59 -32.38 0.75
CA LEU A 140 13.42 -31.17 1.56
C LEU A 140 12.41 -31.40 2.67
N LEU A 141 12.66 -30.80 3.82
CA LEU A 141 11.82 -30.89 5.00
C LEU A 141 11.73 -29.55 5.71
N LEU A 142 10.53 -29.00 5.86
CA LEU A 142 10.25 -27.71 6.50
C LEU A 142 9.14 -27.88 7.54
N GLY A 143 9.23 -27.17 8.67
CA GLY A 143 8.22 -27.15 9.73
C GLY A 143 8.57 -28.00 10.96
N ASP A 144 7.75 -27.90 11.99
CA ASP A 144 7.96 -28.42 13.35
C ASP A 144 7.10 -29.66 13.68
N MET A 145 5.95 -29.83 13.01
CA MET A 145 5.06 -31.01 13.18
C MET A 145 5.71 -32.34 12.79
N ILE A 146 6.91 -32.27 12.22
CA ILE A 146 7.65 -33.42 11.71
C ILE A 146 8.17 -34.30 12.84
N GLN A 147 8.40 -33.79 14.05
CA GLN A 147 8.96 -34.61 15.15
C GLN A 147 8.08 -35.84 15.50
N GLU A 148 6.76 -35.79 15.29
CA GLU A 148 5.85 -36.93 15.50
C GLU A 148 5.71 -37.89 14.29
N LEU A 149 5.95 -37.41 13.06
CA LEU A 149 5.79 -38.18 11.82
C LEU A 149 7.12 -38.76 11.32
N ALA A 150 8.21 -38.01 11.46
CA ALA A 150 9.57 -38.46 11.22
C ALA A 150 9.94 -39.64 12.10
N THR A 151 9.53 -39.66 13.37
CA THR A 151 9.77 -40.80 14.27
C THR A 151 9.02 -42.07 13.89
N LYS A 152 7.97 -42.00 13.03
CA LYS A 152 7.26 -43.16 12.48
C LYS A 152 7.75 -43.58 11.09
N LYS A 153 8.10 -42.64 10.20
CA LYS A 153 8.56 -42.91 8.82
C LYS A 153 10.10 -42.92 8.62
N LEU A 154 10.91 -42.29 9.46
CA LEU A 154 12.37 -42.52 9.43
C LEU A 154 12.77 -43.85 10.05
N LYS A 155 11.90 -44.45 10.89
CA LYS A 155 12.06 -45.84 11.33
C LYS A 155 12.01 -46.85 10.17
N THR A 156 11.48 -46.46 9.00
CA THR A 156 11.41 -47.31 7.80
C THR A 156 12.61 -47.20 6.84
N GLY A 157 13.70 -46.52 7.21
CA GLY A 157 14.96 -46.55 6.45
C GLY A 157 14.98 -45.76 5.14
N ILE A 158 14.17 -44.70 5.04
CA ILE A 158 14.12 -43.83 3.85
C ILE A 158 15.44 -43.05 3.72
N PRO A 159 16.13 -43.10 2.56
CA PRO A 159 17.33 -42.31 2.31
C PRO A 159 17.05 -40.81 2.42
N VAL A 160 17.97 -40.03 2.98
CA VAL A 160 17.84 -38.57 3.15
C VAL A 160 18.91 -37.88 2.31
N ALA A 161 18.46 -37.05 1.36
CA ALA A 161 19.34 -36.25 0.52
C ALA A 161 19.99 -35.14 1.35
N GLN A 162 21.17 -34.70 0.93
CA GLN A 162 21.76 -33.50 1.48
C GLN A 162 21.04 -32.29 0.90
N PHE A 163 20.40 -31.47 1.73
CA PHE A 163 19.82 -30.21 1.27
C PHE A 163 20.35 -29.02 2.08
N SER A 164 20.46 -27.86 1.42
CA SER A 164 20.87 -26.60 2.03
C SER A 164 20.08 -25.42 1.47
N LEU A 165 19.86 -24.41 2.31
CA LEU A 165 19.25 -23.14 1.88
C LEU A 165 20.31 -22.31 1.17
N VAL A 166 20.08 -21.97 -0.10
CA VAL A 166 21.02 -21.25 -0.97
C VAL A 166 20.70 -19.77 -1.02
N SER A 167 19.43 -19.41 -1.11
CA SER A 167 19.04 -18.01 -1.04
C SER A 167 17.68 -17.83 -0.40
N ARG A 168 17.49 -16.68 0.24
CA ARG A 168 16.23 -16.23 0.80
C ARG A 168 15.96 -14.82 0.28
N ARG A 169 14.81 -14.60 -0.32
CA ARG A 169 14.37 -13.30 -0.83
C ARG A 169 13.13 -12.88 -0.07
N GLU A 170 13.13 -11.67 0.45
CA GLU A 170 12.05 -11.11 1.25
C GLU A 170 11.57 -9.81 0.64
N HIS A 171 10.25 -9.68 0.50
CA HIS A 171 9.62 -8.47 0.03
C HIS A 171 8.91 -7.81 1.19
N PHE A 172 9.31 -6.58 1.48
CA PHE A 172 8.70 -5.71 2.47
C PHE A 172 7.91 -4.59 1.78
N SER A 173 6.79 -4.21 2.38
CA SER A 173 6.08 -2.97 2.08
C SER A 173 5.85 -2.22 3.38
N GLY A 174 6.00 -0.90 3.37
CA GLY A 174 5.82 -0.12 4.58
C GLY A 174 6.84 0.98 4.75
N ASN A 175 7.07 1.31 6.01
CA ASN A 175 7.99 2.33 6.44
C ASN A 175 9.45 1.93 6.19
N THR A 176 10.35 2.87 6.43
CA THR A 176 11.79 2.71 6.23
C THR A 176 12.49 1.88 7.32
N ARG A 177 11.75 0.98 7.97
CA ARG A 177 12.21 0.12 9.06
C ARG A 177 11.82 -1.32 8.76
N TYR A 178 12.80 -2.12 8.34
CA TYR A 178 12.65 -3.52 7.92
C TYR A 178 13.26 -4.45 8.97
N SER A 179 12.50 -5.41 9.46
CA SER A 179 12.92 -6.36 10.50
C SER A 179 12.78 -7.78 9.98
N THR A 180 13.82 -8.59 10.11
CA THR A 180 13.82 -9.99 9.71
C THR A 180 14.75 -10.83 10.57
N LYS A 181 14.70 -12.16 10.41
CA LYS A 181 15.60 -13.11 11.05
C LYS A 181 16.34 -13.93 10.02
N ALA A 182 17.64 -14.11 10.20
CA ALA A 182 18.44 -14.95 9.32
C ALA A 182 19.51 -15.72 10.08
N LYS A 183 19.84 -16.89 9.54
CA LYS A 183 20.92 -17.75 10.01
C LYS A 183 22.01 -17.81 8.97
N PHE A 184 23.23 -17.43 9.34
CA PHE A 184 24.38 -17.39 8.43
C PHE A 184 25.29 -18.62 8.54
N ARG A 185 25.00 -19.50 9.50
CA ARG A 185 25.74 -20.74 9.76
C ARG A 185 24.77 -21.85 10.14
N ASP A 186 24.89 -23.04 9.54
CA ASP A 186 23.94 -24.15 9.73
C ASP A 186 23.76 -24.54 11.21
N THR A 187 24.85 -24.53 11.99
CA THR A 187 24.85 -24.81 13.44
C THR A 187 24.71 -23.56 14.33
N GLY A 188 24.51 -22.38 13.73
CA GLY A 188 24.36 -21.10 14.43
C GLY A 188 22.93 -20.83 14.88
N LYS A 189 22.75 -19.73 15.62
CA LYS A 189 21.42 -19.23 16.02
C LYS A 189 20.83 -18.36 14.92
N ASP A 190 19.53 -18.08 15.02
CA ASP A 190 18.91 -17.03 14.21
C ASP A 190 19.29 -15.66 14.80
N HIS A 191 19.64 -14.72 13.92
CA HIS A 191 19.95 -13.34 14.30
C HIS A 191 18.84 -12.39 13.88
N ASP A 192 18.51 -11.46 14.76
CA ASP A 192 17.57 -10.37 14.46
C ASP A 192 18.28 -9.30 13.64
N ILE A 193 17.84 -9.11 12.40
CA ILE A 193 18.35 -8.09 11.49
C ILE A 193 17.33 -6.95 11.43
N LEU A 194 17.80 -5.74 11.74
CA LEU A 194 16.99 -4.53 11.67
C LEU A 194 17.66 -3.49 10.78
N ILE A 195 17.01 -3.17 9.66
CA ILE A 195 17.44 -2.15 8.71
C ILE A 195 16.57 -0.91 8.91
N ARG A 196 17.20 0.24 9.07
CA ARG A 196 16.54 1.54 9.20
C ARG A 196 17.13 2.51 8.19
N CYS A 197 16.30 3.04 7.30
CA CYS A 197 16.65 4.16 6.44
C CYS A 197 15.95 5.41 6.96
N SER A 198 16.64 6.28 7.68
CA SER A 198 16.03 7.56 8.07
C SER A 198 15.98 8.49 6.86
N ARG A 199 14.77 8.94 6.48
CA ARG A 199 14.62 10.18 5.72
C ARG A 199 14.75 11.37 6.67
N GLU A 200 15.05 12.54 6.14
CA GLU A 200 15.18 13.80 6.88
C GLU A 200 13.98 14.00 7.82
N ASP A 201 14.13 13.61 9.09
CA ASP A 201 13.20 13.93 10.16
C ASP A 201 14.02 14.10 11.44
N LYS A 202 13.76 15.21 12.15
CA LYS A 202 14.39 15.63 13.42
C LYS A 202 15.91 15.90 13.36
N GLY A 203 16.30 16.94 12.62
CA GLY A 203 17.62 17.59 12.77
C GLY A 203 18.78 16.98 11.99
N LEU A 204 18.57 15.87 11.26
CA LEU A 204 19.55 15.31 10.34
C LEU A 204 19.43 15.98 8.97
N LYS A 205 20.50 16.64 8.53
CA LYS A 205 20.58 17.38 7.26
C LYS A 205 20.56 16.48 6.01
N TYR A 206 20.72 15.16 6.18
CA TYR A 206 20.78 14.18 5.08
C TYR A 206 20.26 12.80 5.54
N PRO A 207 19.68 11.97 4.65
CA PRO A 207 19.23 10.63 4.99
C PRO A 207 20.39 9.71 5.39
N GLU A 208 20.12 8.71 6.24
CA GLU A 208 21.12 7.76 6.76
C GLU A 208 20.60 6.32 6.73
N LEU A 209 21.47 5.34 6.53
CA LEU A 209 21.19 3.91 6.65
C LEU A 209 21.82 3.41 7.94
N THR A 210 21.06 2.69 8.76
CA THR A 210 21.55 1.99 9.95
C THR A 210 21.11 0.55 9.88
N VAL A 211 22.04 -0.39 10.04
CA VAL A 211 21.76 -1.83 10.15
C VAL A 211 22.19 -2.29 11.53
N CYS A 212 21.28 -2.96 12.24
CA CYS A 212 21.56 -3.63 13.49
C CYS A 212 21.42 -5.15 13.34
N ILE A 213 22.28 -5.88 14.04
CA ILE A 213 22.21 -7.34 14.22
C ILE A 213 22.15 -7.61 15.72
N ASP A 214 21.14 -8.33 16.18
CA ASP A 214 20.89 -8.61 17.60
C ASP A 214 20.96 -7.32 18.44
N GLU A 215 20.24 -6.30 18.00
CA GLU A 215 20.20 -4.94 18.58
C GLU A 215 21.50 -4.13 18.49
N LYS A 216 22.62 -4.73 18.09
CA LYS A 216 23.91 -4.07 17.92
C LYS A 216 24.02 -3.42 16.56
N LYS A 217 24.33 -2.12 16.52
CA LYS A 217 24.57 -1.39 15.27
C LYS A 217 25.87 -1.90 14.61
N VAL A 218 25.75 -2.48 13.42
CA VAL A 218 26.89 -3.01 12.66
C VAL A 218 27.26 -2.15 11.46
N ILE A 219 26.30 -1.42 10.89
CA ILE A 219 26.52 -0.54 9.73
C ILE A 219 25.82 0.78 9.97
N HIS A 220 26.49 1.87 9.59
CA HIS A 220 25.96 3.22 9.65
C HIS A 220 26.50 4.05 8.48
N VAL A 221 25.63 4.33 7.51
CA VAL A 221 25.97 5.11 6.32
C VAL A 221 25.33 6.48 6.44
N LYS A 222 26.17 7.50 6.58
CA LYS A 222 25.72 8.90 6.56
C LYS A 222 25.55 9.38 5.13
N ARG A 223 24.70 10.39 4.92
CA ARG A 223 24.49 11.02 3.61
C ARG A 223 24.13 9.98 2.53
N LEU A 224 23.19 9.11 2.84
CA LEU A 224 22.80 7.96 2.05
C LEU A 224 22.40 8.33 0.61
N GLN A 225 21.91 9.54 0.36
CA GLN A 225 21.61 10.05 -0.98
C GLN A 225 22.84 10.18 -1.89
N TRP A 226 24.04 10.24 -1.32
CA TRP A 226 25.32 10.26 -2.06
C TRP A 226 26.03 8.91 -1.98
N ASN A 227 25.73 8.14 -0.94
CA ASN A 227 26.24 6.78 -0.70
C ASN A 227 25.15 5.73 -0.97
N PHE A 228 24.36 5.94 -2.01
CA PHE A 228 23.15 5.14 -2.29
C PHE A 228 23.46 3.71 -2.72
N ARG A 229 24.70 3.44 -3.14
CA ARG A 229 25.24 2.10 -3.38
C ARG A 229 26.49 1.93 -2.54
N GLY A 230 26.62 0.76 -1.91
CA GLY A 230 27.83 0.43 -1.18
C GLY A 230 27.82 -0.97 -0.63
N ASN A 231 28.93 -1.33 0.01
CA ASN A 231 29.10 -2.60 0.67
C ASN A 231 29.91 -2.43 1.97
N GLN A 232 29.72 -3.35 2.90
CA GLN A 232 30.50 -3.47 4.10
C GLN A 232 30.52 -4.91 4.56
N CYS A 233 31.70 -5.41 4.94
CA CYS A 233 31.84 -6.75 5.51
C CYS A 233 31.58 -6.69 7.02
N ILE A 234 30.78 -7.62 7.53
CA ILE A 234 30.45 -7.76 8.94
C ILE A 234 30.74 -9.19 9.40
N TYR A 235 31.04 -9.37 10.68
CA TYR A 235 31.38 -10.67 11.25
C TYR A 235 30.24 -11.18 12.12
N ILE A 236 29.67 -12.33 11.75
CA ILE A 236 28.51 -12.94 12.42
C ILE A 236 28.83 -14.42 12.67
N ASP A 237 28.73 -14.89 13.91
CA ASP A 237 28.91 -16.30 14.30
C ASP A 237 30.20 -16.97 13.79
N GLY A 238 31.28 -16.19 13.69
CA GLY A 238 32.57 -16.68 13.23
C GLY A 238 32.81 -16.57 11.72
N VAL A 239 31.84 -16.01 10.98
CA VAL A 239 31.80 -15.99 9.51
C VAL A 239 31.76 -14.56 8.99
N LEU A 240 32.46 -14.30 7.89
CA LEU A 240 32.39 -13.03 7.17
C LEU A 240 31.14 -13.00 6.29
N VAL A 241 30.34 -11.94 6.45
CA VAL A 241 29.13 -11.68 5.67
C VAL A 241 29.29 -10.33 5.01
N ASP A 242 29.22 -10.31 3.68
CA ASP A 242 29.17 -9.08 2.90
C ASP A 242 27.74 -8.54 2.93
N MET A 243 27.55 -7.36 3.53
CA MET A 243 26.30 -6.61 3.45
C MET A 243 26.43 -5.55 2.36
N MET A 244 25.48 -5.53 1.45
CA MET A 244 25.46 -4.66 0.28
C MET A 244 24.12 -3.96 0.22
N TRP A 245 24.12 -2.71 -0.20
CA TRP A 245 22.90 -1.93 -0.38
C TRP A 245 22.90 -1.25 -1.74
N ASP A 246 21.73 -1.27 -2.37
CA ASP A 246 21.38 -0.39 -3.47
C ASP A 246 20.04 0.25 -3.13
N VAL A 247 20.09 1.54 -2.81
CA VAL A 247 18.92 2.37 -2.56
C VAL A 247 18.79 3.46 -3.61
N HIS A 248 19.49 3.34 -4.73
CA HIS A 248 19.42 4.28 -5.83
C HIS A 248 17.99 4.42 -6.31
N ASP A 249 17.35 3.31 -6.68
CA ASP A 249 16.02 3.38 -7.26
C ASP A 249 14.99 3.85 -6.23
N TRP A 250 15.21 3.56 -4.95
CA TRP A 250 14.41 4.11 -3.86
C TRP A 250 14.50 5.65 -3.72
N PHE A 251 15.63 6.27 -4.08
CA PHE A 251 15.81 7.73 -4.08
C PHE A 251 15.47 8.41 -5.41
N PHE A 252 15.82 7.75 -6.52
CA PHE A 252 15.87 8.35 -7.85
C PHE A 252 14.83 7.77 -8.82
N ASN A 253 14.09 6.73 -8.42
CA ASN A 253 12.98 6.13 -9.16
C ASN A 253 11.80 5.80 -8.21
N PRO A 254 11.16 6.81 -7.58
CA PRO A 254 10.23 6.63 -6.46
C PRO A 254 8.95 5.84 -6.76
N GLY A 255 8.74 5.39 -8.01
CA GLY A 255 7.52 4.69 -8.40
C GLY A 255 7.58 3.21 -8.71
N SER A 256 8.71 2.73 -9.17
CA SER A 256 9.00 1.29 -9.31
C SER A 256 10.23 0.89 -8.51
N GLY A 257 10.98 1.88 -8.02
CA GLY A 257 12.24 1.70 -7.35
C GLY A 257 12.07 1.11 -5.97
N ASN A 258 12.84 0.06 -5.75
CA ASN A 258 12.94 -0.64 -4.49
C ASN A 258 14.28 -0.30 -3.84
N ALA A 259 14.29 -0.33 -2.51
CA ALA A 259 15.55 -0.47 -1.79
C ALA A 259 15.91 -1.96 -1.79
N VAL A 260 17.14 -2.28 -2.17
CA VAL A 260 17.69 -3.64 -2.15
C VAL A 260 18.77 -3.73 -1.09
N PHE A 261 18.63 -4.67 -0.17
CA PHE A 261 19.66 -5.02 0.80
C PHE A 261 20.03 -6.49 0.63
N MET A 262 21.31 -6.78 0.48
CA MET A 262 21.81 -8.15 0.34
C MET A 262 22.79 -8.48 1.45
N PHE A 263 22.61 -9.61 2.11
CA PHE A 263 23.60 -10.21 3.00
C PHE A 263 24.09 -11.51 2.36
N ARG A 264 25.38 -11.58 2.05
CA ARG A 264 25.99 -12.73 1.39
C ARG A 264 27.10 -13.28 2.25
N LYS A 265 27.03 -14.56 2.60
CA LYS A 265 28.15 -15.25 3.25
C LYS A 265 29.36 -15.30 2.30
N ARG A 266 30.58 -15.11 2.82
CA ARG A 266 31.81 -15.19 2.03
C ARG A 266 32.50 -16.55 2.20
N SER A 267 32.79 -17.24 1.08
CA SER A 267 33.63 -18.43 1.03
C SER A 267 35.09 -18.07 0.72
N GLY A 268 35.99 -18.19 1.69
CA GLY A 268 37.44 -18.08 1.43
C GLY A 268 37.88 -16.79 0.72
N LEU A 269 39.03 -16.84 0.04
CA LEU A 269 39.78 -15.72 -0.56
C LEU A 269 39.08 -14.94 -1.71
N ASP A 270 37.80 -15.19 -1.99
CA ASP A 270 37.15 -14.62 -3.17
C ASP A 270 36.68 -13.17 -2.94
N SER A 271 37.44 -12.23 -3.52
CA SER A 271 37.14 -10.80 -3.57
C SER A 271 36.64 -10.42 -4.96
N ARG A 272 35.37 -10.72 -5.30
CA ARG A 272 34.76 -10.22 -6.53
C ARG A 272 33.56 -9.31 -6.28
N LEU A 273 33.63 -8.16 -6.94
CA LEU A 273 32.69 -7.05 -6.90
C LEU A 273 31.53 -7.26 -7.87
N TRP A 274 30.41 -6.60 -7.55
CA TRP A 274 29.18 -6.40 -8.31
C TRP A 274 29.27 -6.57 -9.83
N LEU A 275 28.23 -7.21 -10.38
CA LEU A 275 27.84 -7.39 -11.80
C LEU A 275 28.29 -8.69 -12.47
N GLU A 276 27.39 -9.69 -12.44
CA GLU A 276 27.13 -10.57 -13.59
C GLU A 276 25.78 -11.28 -13.42
N GLU A 277 24.68 -10.58 -13.68
CA GLU A 277 23.33 -11.16 -13.70
C GLU A 277 22.99 -11.82 -15.06
N LYS A 278 24.00 -12.12 -15.90
CA LYS A 278 23.82 -12.70 -17.26
C LYS A 278 24.51 -14.04 -17.53
N LEU A 279 25.02 -14.74 -16.51
CA LEU A 279 25.65 -16.06 -16.70
C LEU A 279 25.16 -17.10 -15.67
N VAL A 280 23.85 -17.33 -15.59
CA VAL A 280 23.26 -18.33 -14.65
C VAL A 280 23.50 -19.79 -15.09
N GLN A 281 24.11 -20.05 -16.26
CA GLN A 281 24.26 -21.43 -16.75
C GLN A 281 25.58 -22.14 -16.43
N LYS A 282 26.55 -21.52 -15.73
CA LYS A 282 27.84 -22.20 -15.44
C LYS A 282 28.37 -22.22 -14.00
N GLU A 283 27.73 -21.57 -13.01
CA GLU A 283 28.25 -21.53 -11.63
C GLU A 283 27.41 -22.30 -10.59
N HIS A 284 26.90 -23.49 -10.93
CA HIS A 284 26.10 -24.29 -10.00
C HIS A 284 26.90 -24.99 -8.88
N GLU A 285 28.23 -24.83 -8.79
CA GLU A 285 29.08 -25.61 -7.86
C GLU A 285 29.43 -24.93 -6.53
N ARG A 286 29.28 -23.60 -6.36
CA ARG A 286 29.69 -22.89 -5.11
C ARG A 286 28.77 -21.76 -4.63
N VAL A 287 27.45 -21.90 -4.76
CA VAL A 287 26.52 -20.86 -4.27
C VAL A 287 26.37 -20.96 -2.75
N GLU A 288 26.94 -20.00 -2.00
CA GLU A 288 26.71 -19.82 -0.56
C GLU A 288 25.42 -19.05 -0.26
N PHE A 289 24.95 -19.11 0.99
CA PHE A 289 23.72 -18.45 1.44
C PHE A 289 23.71 -16.94 1.14
N SER A 290 22.63 -16.46 0.52
CA SER A 290 22.33 -15.04 0.34
C SER A 290 20.92 -14.68 0.81
N LEU A 291 20.79 -13.56 1.52
CA LEU A 291 19.51 -12.95 1.90
C LEU A 291 19.32 -11.65 1.11
N LEU A 292 18.24 -11.52 0.34
CA LEU A 292 17.86 -10.31 -0.40
C LEU A 292 16.57 -9.71 0.17
N ILE A 293 16.52 -8.40 0.39
CA ILE A 293 15.35 -7.67 0.92
C ILE A 293 14.96 -6.56 -0.06
N TYR A 294 13.69 -6.52 -0.49
CA TYR A 294 13.08 -5.49 -1.34
C TYR A 294 12.07 -4.64 -0.56
N ALA A 295 11.99 -3.32 -0.79
CA ALA A 295 11.02 -2.44 -0.10
C ALA A 295 10.18 -1.53 -1.02
N TYR A 296 8.85 -1.48 -0.83
CA TYR A 296 7.89 -0.68 -1.66
C TYR A 296 7.03 0.32 -0.85
N GLU A 297 6.99 1.61 -1.24
CA GLU A 297 6.26 2.70 -0.56
C GLU A 297 4.76 2.81 -0.94
N LEU A 298 4.42 2.65 -2.22
CA LEU A 298 3.05 2.83 -2.73
C LEU A 298 2.01 1.93 -2.04
N ILE A 299 2.34 0.64 -1.90
CA ILE A 299 1.48 -0.37 -1.27
C ILE A 299 1.13 0.02 0.17
N ALA A 300 2.10 0.57 0.90
CA ALA A 300 1.92 0.98 2.29
C ALA A 300 0.94 2.14 2.41
N ASN A 301 1.11 3.17 1.59
CA ASN A 301 0.24 4.34 1.60
C ASN A 301 -1.19 3.98 1.19
N ALA A 302 -1.35 3.13 0.17
CA ALA A 302 -2.66 2.65 -0.28
C ALA A 302 -3.38 1.84 0.81
N ALA A 303 -2.68 0.90 1.45
CA ALA A 303 -3.21 0.13 2.58
C ALA A 303 -3.55 1.03 3.79
N TYR A 304 -2.70 2.03 4.09
CA TYR A 304 -2.96 2.99 5.16
C TYR A 304 -4.22 3.81 4.91
N ILE A 305 -4.41 4.30 3.67
CA ILE A 305 -5.62 5.03 3.30
C ILE A 305 -6.86 4.16 3.51
N GLY A 306 -6.75 2.86 3.24
CA GLY A 306 -7.79 1.87 3.47
C GLY A 306 -8.02 1.44 4.93
N THR A 307 -7.40 2.06 5.94
CA THR A 307 -7.52 1.64 7.34
C THR A 307 -8.99 1.61 7.81
N PRO A 308 -9.50 0.50 8.37
CA PRO A 308 -10.85 0.44 8.94
C PRO A 308 -11.08 1.53 9.98
N GLY A 309 -12.25 2.18 9.95
CA GLY A 309 -12.55 3.33 10.81
C GLY A 309 -12.05 4.66 10.26
N LYS A 310 -11.39 4.70 9.11
CA LYS A 310 -10.91 5.94 8.48
C LYS A 310 -11.35 6.06 7.03
N GLY A 311 -11.39 7.29 6.52
CA GLY A 311 -11.60 7.58 5.10
C GLY A 311 -10.94 8.89 4.66
N ILE A 312 -11.32 9.38 3.50
CA ILE A 312 -10.72 10.55 2.86
C ILE A 312 -11.68 11.74 2.88
N LEU A 313 -11.18 12.91 3.28
CA LEU A 313 -11.84 14.18 3.01
C LEU A 313 -11.42 14.68 1.62
N ALA A 314 -12.38 14.84 0.70
CA ALA A 314 -12.13 15.45 -0.59
C ALA A 314 -12.33 16.97 -0.48
N ALA A 315 -11.23 17.71 -0.27
CA ALA A 315 -11.19 19.18 -0.17
C ALA A 315 -10.50 19.81 -1.39
N ASP A 316 -10.62 19.16 -2.53
CA ASP A 316 -9.94 19.45 -3.79
C ASP A 316 -10.82 20.22 -4.79
N GLU A 317 -11.78 20.97 -4.28
CA GLU A 317 -12.58 21.86 -5.10
C GLU A 317 -11.69 22.90 -5.78
N SER A 318 -11.81 23.02 -7.12
CA SER A 318 -11.18 24.09 -7.90
C SER A 318 -11.67 25.46 -7.41
N THR A 319 -10.95 26.52 -7.77
CA THR A 319 -11.37 27.90 -7.46
C THR A 319 -12.79 28.21 -7.95
N GLY A 320 -13.19 27.67 -9.11
CA GLY A 320 -14.56 27.82 -9.63
C GLY A 320 -15.59 27.03 -8.81
N THR A 321 -15.29 25.77 -8.50
CA THR A 321 -16.21 24.91 -7.73
C THR A 321 -16.39 25.39 -6.29
N ILE A 322 -15.31 25.76 -5.61
CA ILE A 322 -15.42 26.29 -4.24
C ILE A 322 -16.13 27.63 -4.22
N GLY A 323 -16.01 28.43 -5.29
CA GLY A 323 -16.78 29.65 -5.48
C GLY A 323 -18.28 29.42 -5.42
N LYS A 324 -18.79 28.43 -6.17
CA LYS A 324 -20.23 28.05 -6.11
C LYS A 324 -20.66 27.67 -4.69
N ARG A 325 -19.81 26.98 -3.93
CA ARG A 325 -20.10 26.60 -2.54
C ARG A 325 -20.11 27.80 -1.60
N LEU A 326 -19.14 28.71 -1.71
CA LEU A 326 -19.09 29.93 -0.91
C LEU A 326 -20.27 30.86 -1.23
N SER A 327 -20.64 31.01 -2.50
CA SER A 327 -21.81 31.79 -2.91
C SER A 327 -23.11 31.26 -2.30
N SER A 328 -23.26 29.93 -2.13
CA SER A 328 -24.45 29.34 -1.52
C SER A 328 -24.68 29.75 -0.05
N ILE A 329 -23.66 30.28 0.61
CA ILE A 329 -23.70 30.80 1.98
C ILE A 329 -23.41 32.31 2.03
N ASN A 330 -23.51 33.00 0.88
CA ASN A 330 -23.24 34.43 0.72
C ASN A 330 -21.81 34.86 1.14
N VAL A 331 -20.82 34.00 0.88
CA VAL A 331 -19.40 34.29 1.14
C VAL A 331 -18.68 34.55 -0.18
N GLU A 332 -17.85 35.58 -0.20
CA GLU A 332 -17.05 35.94 -1.38
C GLU A 332 -15.93 34.92 -1.66
N ASN A 333 -15.70 34.61 -2.94
CA ASN A 333 -14.65 33.69 -3.37
C ASN A 333 -13.27 34.35 -3.49
N VAL A 334 -12.71 34.73 -2.35
CA VAL A 334 -11.33 35.24 -2.24
C VAL A 334 -10.42 34.21 -1.57
N GLU A 335 -9.12 34.29 -1.82
CA GLU A 335 -8.12 33.33 -1.30
C GLU A 335 -8.18 33.22 0.23
N SER A 336 -8.34 34.34 0.93
CA SER A 336 -8.46 34.37 2.39
C SER A 336 -9.62 33.53 2.92
N ASN A 337 -10.78 33.56 2.26
CA ASN A 337 -11.96 32.77 2.62
C ASN A 337 -11.79 31.30 2.27
N ARG A 338 -11.17 30.98 1.12
CA ARG A 338 -10.83 29.60 0.76
C ARG A 338 -9.89 29.00 1.81
N ARG A 339 -8.80 29.70 2.13
CA ARG A 339 -7.84 29.34 3.18
C ARG A 339 -8.52 29.16 4.55
N ALA A 340 -9.40 30.09 4.95
CA ALA A 340 -10.12 30.02 6.22
C ALA A 340 -11.02 28.78 6.33
N LEU A 341 -11.73 28.42 5.25
CA LEU A 341 -12.51 27.19 5.20
C LEU A 341 -11.62 25.94 5.32
N ARG A 342 -10.48 25.91 4.62
CA ARG A 342 -9.53 24.78 4.71
C ARG A 342 -8.93 24.65 6.11
N GLU A 343 -8.52 25.77 6.70
CA GLU A 343 -8.01 25.82 8.07
C GLU A 343 -9.05 25.34 9.08
N LEU A 344 -10.31 25.77 8.95
CA LEU A 344 -11.42 25.29 9.78
C LEU A 344 -11.51 23.76 9.76
N LEU A 345 -11.48 23.16 8.58
CA LEU A 345 -11.57 21.70 8.40
C LEU A 345 -10.36 20.98 8.99
N PHE A 346 -9.14 21.41 8.64
CA PHE A 346 -7.91 20.67 8.99
C PHE A 346 -7.51 20.85 10.46
N CYS A 347 -7.88 21.99 11.07
CA CYS A 347 -7.62 22.28 12.47
C CYS A 347 -8.79 21.92 13.39
N THR A 348 -9.80 21.17 12.91
CA THR A 348 -10.90 20.68 13.77
C THR A 348 -10.37 19.66 14.78
N PRO A 349 -10.47 19.91 16.10
CA PRO A 349 -10.01 18.97 17.11
C PRO A 349 -10.72 17.62 17.01
N GLY A 350 -9.95 16.53 16.99
CA GLY A 350 -10.48 15.16 16.94
C GLY A 350 -10.98 14.70 15.56
N ALA A 351 -11.05 15.56 14.53
CA ALA A 351 -11.52 15.12 13.21
C ALA A 351 -10.48 14.25 12.48
N LEU A 352 -9.21 14.62 12.55
CA LEU A 352 -8.13 13.95 11.80
C LEU A 352 -7.96 12.46 12.17
N GLN A 353 -8.36 12.03 13.36
CA GLN A 353 -8.28 10.61 13.75
C GLN A 353 -9.21 9.70 12.92
N HIS A 354 -10.27 10.27 12.34
CA HIS A 354 -11.24 9.59 11.48
C HIS A 354 -10.87 9.67 10.00
N LEU A 355 -9.79 10.36 9.67
CA LEU A 355 -9.30 10.56 8.31
C LEU A 355 -7.97 9.84 8.13
N SER A 356 -7.80 9.20 6.98
CA SER A 356 -6.54 8.60 6.54
C SER A 356 -5.86 9.45 5.46
N GLY A 357 -6.64 10.23 4.71
CA GLY A 357 -6.13 11.19 3.75
C GLY A 357 -7.02 12.42 3.56
N VAL A 358 -6.44 13.48 2.99
CA VAL A 358 -7.18 14.66 2.51
C VAL A 358 -6.72 14.97 1.10
N ILE A 359 -7.65 15.12 0.16
CA ILE A 359 -7.34 15.55 -1.21
C ILE A 359 -7.35 17.07 -1.25
N PHE A 360 -6.27 17.66 -1.72
CA PHE A 360 -6.12 19.10 -1.93
C PHE A 360 -6.32 19.48 -3.40
N PHE A 361 -6.71 20.74 -3.58
CA PHE A 361 -6.44 21.48 -4.80
C PHE A 361 -5.03 22.09 -4.73
N GLU A 362 -4.42 22.39 -5.87
CA GLU A 362 -3.03 22.85 -5.94
C GLU A 362 -2.77 24.10 -5.08
N GLU A 363 -3.70 25.07 -5.07
CA GLU A 363 -3.62 26.24 -4.19
C GLU A 363 -3.46 25.85 -2.72
N THR A 364 -4.25 24.88 -2.25
CA THR A 364 -4.27 24.47 -0.84
C THR A 364 -3.01 23.68 -0.43
N LEU A 365 -2.37 22.97 -1.36
CA LEU A 365 -1.14 22.22 -1.08
C LEU A 365 0.00 23.12 -0.58
N TYR A 366 0.05 24.37 -1.08
CA TYR A 366 1.07 25.35 -0.73
C TYR A 366 0.59 26.42 0.26
N GLN A 367 -0.68 26.36 0.68
CA GLN A 367 -1.25 27.31 1.63
C GLN A 367 -0.82 27.03 3.08
N LYS A 368 -0.93 28.09 3.88
CA LYS A 368 -0.62 28.10 5.30
C LYS A 368 -1.85 28.47 6.13
N THR A 369 -1.88 27.95 7.35
CA THR A 369 -2.71 28.45 8.45
C THR A 369 -2.45 29.92 8.72
N ALA A 370 -3.35 30.58 9.46
CA ALA A 370 -3.16 31.99 9.85
C ALA A 370 -1.91 32.17 10.71
N ALA A 371 -1.52 31.12 11.44
CA ALA A 371 -0.31 31.05 12.25
C ALA A 371 0.98 30.73 11.44
N GLY A 372 0.90 30.63 10.12
CA GLY A 372 2.08 30.46 9.24
C GLY A 372 2.54 29.02 9.02
N LYS A 373 1.87 28.02 9.60
CA LYS A 373 2.15 26.59 9.40
C LYS A 373 1.54 26.05 8.12
N LEU A 374 2.26 25.24 7.35
CA LEU A 374 1.74 24.65 6.11
C LEU A 374 0.65 23.62 6.41
N PHE A 375 -0.40 23.56 5.56
CA PHE A 375 -1.47 22.57 5.77
C PHE A 375 -0.95 21.12 5.67
N VAL A 376 0.04 20.85 4.83
CA VAL A 376 0.68 19.51 4.76
C VAL A 376 1.31 19.10 6.09
N GLU A 377 1.86 20.04 6.85
CA GLU A 377 2.46 19.78 8.16
C GLU A 377 1.38 19.52 9.21
N VAL A 378 0.27 20.29 9.17
CA VAL A 378 -0.90 20.06 10.02
C VAL A 378 -1.43 18.63 9.83
N LEU A 379 -1.56 18.17 8.58
CA LEU A 379 -2.01 16.82 8.30
C LEU A 379 -0.99 15.75 8.72
N LYS A 380 0.32 15.96 8.44
CA LYS A 380 1.37 15.01 8.83
C LYS A 380 1.39 14.78 10.35
N GLU A 381 1.25 15.83 11.14
CA GLU A 381 1.17 15.73 12.61
C GLU A 381 -0.10 15.04 13.10
N GLY A 382 -1.23 15.23 12.40
CA GLY A 382 -2.46 14.49 12.64
C GLY A 382 -2.45 13.05 12.14
N GLY A 383 -1.34 12.58 11.54
CA GLY A 383 -1.24 11.26 10.94
C GLY A 383 -2.10 11.09 9.69
N VAL A 384 -2.38 12.14 8.93
CA VAL A 384 -3.22 12.11 7.73
C VAL A 384 -2.35 12.36 6.50
N LEU A 385 -2.51 11.53 5.46
CA LEU A 385 -1.75 11.71 4.23
C LEU A 385 -2.30 12.90 3.42
N PRO A 386 -1.45 13.82 2.93
CA PRO A 386 -1.85 14.78 1.92
C PRO A 386 -1.96 14.10 0.55
N GLY A 387 -3.04 14.40 -0.16
CA GLY A 387 -3.26 14.00 -1.55
C GLY A 387 -3.52 15.20 -2.45
N ILE A 388 -3.39 15.01 -3.75
CA ILE A 388 -3.48 16.12 -4.72
C ILE A 388 -4.37 15.75 -5.91
N LYS A 389 -5.29 16.64 -6.29
CA LYS A 389 -5.99 16.55 -7.58
C LYS A 389 -5.05 16.96 -8.70
N VAL A 390 -4.89 16.12 -9.72
CA VAL A 390 -3.92 16.35 -10.81
C VAL A 390 -4.53 16.38 -12.21
N ASP A 391 -5.81 16.01 -12.35
CA ASP A 391 -6.57 16.23 -13.58
C ASP A 391 -6.81 17.72 -13.83
N LYS A 392 -6.95 18.08 -15.11
CA LYS A 392 -7.24 19.45 -15.58
C LYS A 392 -8.69 19.59 -16.05
N GLY A 393 -9.60 18.76 -15.53
CA GLY A 393 -11.00 18.75 -15.91
C GLY A 393 -11.31 18.00 -17.20
N THR A 394 -12.59 18.02 -17.57
CA THR A 394 -13.16 17.26 -18.68
C THR A 394 -13.32 18.09 -19.94
N VAL A 395 -13.22 17.44 -21.10
CA VAL A 395 -13.59 18.00 -22.41
C VAL A 395 -14.52 17.04 -23.14
N GLU A 396 -15.37 17.58 -24.00
CA GLU A 396 -16.34 16.79 -24.76
C GLU A 396 -15.65 15.94 -25.85
N LEU A 397 -16.15 14.72 -26.04
CA LEU A 397 -15.72 13.82 -27.11
C LEU A 397 -16.54 14.12 -28.37
N ALA A 398 -15.89 14.58 -29.42
CA ALA A 398 -16.54 14.85 -30.70
C ALA A 398 -17.21 13.59 -31.26
N GLY A 399 -18.42 13.74 -31.82
CA GLY A 399 -19.19 12.62 -32.34
C GLY A 399 -19.93 11.80 -31.28
N THR A 400 -19.95 12.25 -30.02
CA THR A 400 -20.75 11.68 -28.94
C THR A 400 -21.86 12.63 -28.51
N ASN A 401 -22.81 12.14 -27.71
CA ASN A 401 -23.91 12.95 -27.17
C ASN A 401 -23.54 13.50 -25.79
N GLY A 402 -22.69 14.54 -25.78
CA GLY A 402 -22.27 15.21 -24.55
C GLY A 402 -21.41 14.36 -23.61
N GLU A 403 -20.79 13.29 -24.12
CA GLU A 403 -19.85 12.49 -23.35
C GLU A 403 -18.49 13.16 -23.28
N THR A 404 -17.69 12.82 -22.27
CA THR A 404 -16.42 13.51 -22.00
C THR A 404 -15.24 12.57 -21.87
N THR A 405 -14.04 13.11 -22.10
CA THR A 405 -12.77 12.55 -21.64
C THR A 405 -12.08 13.57 -20.73
N THR A 406 -11.08 13.13 -19.97
CA THR A 406 -10.41 13.98 -18.98
C THR A 406 -9.00 14.36 -19.43
N GLN A 407 -8.63 15.62 -19.22
CA GLN A 407 -7.33 16.15 -19.60
C GLN A 407 -6.37 16.23 -18.40
N GLY A 408 -5.08 16.37 -18.71
CA GLY A 408 -4.04 16.64 -17.71
C GLY A 408 -2.78 15.80 -17.81
N LEU A 409 -2.67 14.87 -18.77
CA LEU A 409 -1.49 14.00 -18.91
C LEU A 409 -0.22 14.78 -19.29
N ASP A 410 -0.38 15.87 -20.05
CA ASP A 410 0.74 16.72 -20.46
C ASP A 410 1.42 17.34 -19.23
N GLY A 411 2.73 17.08 -19.10
CA GLY A 411 3.55 17.51 -17.97
C GLY A 411 3.19 16.87 -16.62
N LEU A 412 2.37 15.82 -16.59
CA LEU A 412 1.89 15.21 -15.35
C LEU A 412 3.03 14.66 -14.49
N ALA A 413 4.03 14.01 -15.09
CA ALA A 413 5.17 13.46 -14.35
C ALA A 413 5.92 14.54 -13.56
N GLN A 414 6.22 15.68 -14.19
CA GLN A 414 6.90 16.81 -13.55
C GLN A 414 6.06 17.40 -12.41
N ARG A 415 4.74 17.52 -12.61
CA ARG A 415 3.83 17.96 -11.54
C ARG A 415 3.79 16.98 -10.38
N CYS A 416 3.69 15.67 -10.64
CA CYS A 416 3.72 14.63 -9.61
C CYS A 416 5.01 14.68 -8.77
N GLN A 417 6.17 14.89 -9.40
CA GLN A 417 7.45 15.04 -8.68
C GLN A 417 7.44 16.26 -7.76
N GLN A 418 6.89 17.39 -8.23
CA GLN A 418 6.76 18.61 -7.44
C GLN A 418 5.80 18.42 -6.27
N TYR A 419 4.65 17.77 -6.50
CA TYR A 419 3.67 17.50 -5.45
C TYR A 419 4.20 16.51 -4.41
N TYR A 420 4.93 15.47 -4.84
CA TYR A 420 5.59 14.54 -3.93
C TYR A 420 6.59 15.27 -3.01
N LYS A 421 7.42 16.15 -3.59
CA LYS A 421 8.34 17.03 -2.83
C LYS A 421 7.60 17.96 -1.87
N ALA A 422 6.43 18.46 -2.26
CA ALA A 422 5.57 19.27 -1.42
C ALA A 422 4.84 18.50 -0.31
N GLY A 423 4.94 17.15 -0.28
CA GLY A 423 4.41 16.30 0.78
C GLY A 423 3.21 15.44 0.39
N ALA A 424 2.70 15.55 -0.84
CA ALA A 424 1.63 14.66 -1.31
C ALA A 424 2.11 13.21 -1.42
N ARG A 425 1.24 12.25 -1.09
CA ARG A 425 1.53 10.80 -1.16
C ARG A 425 0.53 10.00 -1.97
N PHE A 426 -0.55 10.64 -2.39
CA PHE A 426 -1.51 10.07 -3.31
C PHE A 426 -2.07 11.16 -4.22
N ALA A 427 -2.64 10.76 -5.34
CA ALA A 427 -3.22 11.67 -6.32
C ALA A 427 -4.67 11.28 -6.60
N LYS A 428 -5.41 12.18 -7.22
CA LYS A 428 -6.77 11.94 -7.69
C LYS A 428 -6.94 12.41 -9.13
N TRP A 429 -7.62 11.61 -9.94
CA TRP A 429 -8.04 11.94 -11.29
C TRP A 429 -9.47 11.49 -11.53
N ARG A 430 -10.34 12.43 -11.86
CA ARG A 430 -11.76 12.15 -12.09
C ARG A 430 -12.08 12.03 -13.58
N ALA A 431 -12.56 10.87 -13.99
CA ALA A 431 -13.28 10.64 -15.24
C ALA A 431 -14.80 10.69 -15.02
N VAL A 432 -15.54 11.09 -16.06
CA VAL A 432 -17.00 11.29 -15.98
C VAL A 432 -17.70 10.55 -17.11
N LEU A 433 -18.66 9.72 -16.75
CA LEU A 433 -19.51 8.99 -17.68
C LEU A 433 -20.98 9.21 -17.35
N ASN A 434 -21.83 9.20 -18.37
CA ASN A 434 -23.27 9.43 -18.24
C ASN A 434 -24.04 8.14 -18.55
N ILE A 435 -25.22 7.98 -17.94
CA ILE A 435 -26.18 6.95 -18.33
C ILE A 435 -27.28 7.62 -19.14
N GLY A 436 -27.45 7.17 -20.37
CA GLY A 436 -28.52 7.63 -21.25
C GLY A 436 -29.02 6.50 -22.15
N PRO A 437 -29.86 6.81 -23.16
CA PRO A 437 -30.36 5.82 -24.10
C PRO A 437 -29.23 5.12 -24.88
N THR A 438 -28.18 5.87 -25.20
CA THR A 438 -27.02 5.38 -25.98
C THR A 438 -25.70 5.46 -25.20
N GLU A 439 -25.70 6.15 -24.06
CA GLU A 439 -24.55 6.39 -23.20
C GLU A 439 -24.49 5.39 -22.02
N PRO A 440 -23.28 5.03 -21.55
CA PRO A 440 -22.00 5.44 -22.09
C PRO A 440 -21.63 4.66 -23.35
N SER A 441 -21.15 5.37 -24.38
CA SER A 441 -20.67 4.76 -25.61
C SER A 441 -19.39 3.98 -25.38
N GLN A 442 -19.06 3.05 -26.29
CA GLN A 442 -17.80 2.33 -26.21
C GLN A 442 -16.59 3.27 -26.31
N LEU A 443 -16.71 4.37 -27.07
CA LEU A 443 -15.66 5.38 -27.17
C LEU A 443 -15.40 6.05 -25.83
N ALA A 444 -16.45 6.54 -25.14
CA ALA A 444 -16.31 7.19 -23.85
C ALA A 444 -15.74 6.26 -22.77
N ILE A 445 -16.14 4.97 -22.76
CA ILE A 445 -15.57 3.98 -21.86
C ILE A 445 -14.07 3.79 -22.13
N ASN A 446 -13.68 3.59 -23.39
CA ASN A 446 -12.29 3.34 -23.76
C ASN A 446 -11.38 4.53 -23.45
N GLU A 447 -11.81 5.75 -23.81
CA GLU A 447 -11.02 6.97 -23.60
C GLU A 447 -10.80 7.25 -22.11
N ASN A 448 -11.83 7.13 -21.29
CA ASN A 448 -11.70 7.34 -19.85
C ASN A 448 -10.90 6.24 -19.17
N ALA A 449 -11.10 4.97 -19.52
CA ALA A 449 -10.31 3.86 -18.99
C ALA A 449 -8.82 4.00 -19.33
N ASN A 450 -8.49 4.32 -20.59
CA ASN A 450 -7.12 4.52 -21.03
C ASN A 450 -6.48 5.77 -20.39
N GLY A 451 -7.24 6.87 -20.28
CA GLY A 451 -6.79 8.09 -19.60
C GLY A 451 -6.45 7.83 -18.12
N LEU A 452 -7.34 7.12 -17.40
CA LEU A 452 -7.11 6.72 -16.00
C LEU A 452 -5.90 5.79 -15.86
N ALA A 453 -5.69 4.85 -16.78
CA ALA A 453 -4.54 3.94 -16.74
C ALA A 453 -3.20 4.68 -16.96
N ARG A 454 -3.15 5.60 -17.94
CA ARG A 454 -1.99 6.46 -18.17
C ARG A 454 -1.70 7.38 -16.98
N TYR A 455 -2.74 7.97 -16.40
CA TYR A 455 -2.62 8.75 -15.18
C TYR A 455 -2.03 7.91 -14.03
N ALA A 456 -2.56 6.70 -13.83
CA ALA A 456 -2.17 5.85 -12.72
C ALA A 456 -0.70 5.45 -12.80
N ILE A 457 -0.21 5.01 -13.96
CA ILE A 457 1.20 4.62 -14.12
C ILE A 457 2.14 5.81 -13.93
N ILE A 458 1.80 7.00 -14.44
CA ILE A 458 2.60 8.22 -14.24
C ILE A 458 2.62 8.63 -12.77
N CYS A 459 1.50 8.51 -12.05
CA CYS A 459 1.48 8.77 -10.60
C CYS A 459 2.36 7.78 -9.84
N GLN A 460 2.23 6.49 -10.17
CA GLN A 460 3.05 5.45 -9.57
C GLN A 460 4.52 5.76 -9.79
N GLU A 461 4.99 5.95 -11.03
CA GLU A 461 6.39 6.33 -11.39
C GLU A 461 6.98 7.46 -10.53
N ASN A 462 6.13 8.34 -10.02
CA ASN A 462 6.53 9.52 -9.24
C ASN A 462 6.16 9.43 -7.76
N GLY A 463 5.89 8.22 -7.24
CA GLY A 463 5.70 7.93 -5.82
C GLY A 463 4.33 8.28 -5.25
N LEU A 464 3.33 8.57 -6.08
CA LEU A 464 1.97 8.89 -5.67
C LEU A 464 1.03 7.72 -5.90
N VAL A 465 0.32 7.29 -4.86
CA VAL A 465 -0.77 6.31 -5.01
C VAL A 465 -1.90 6.93 -5.85
N PRO A 466 -2.27 6.38 -7.03
CA PRO A 466 -3.38 6.92 -7.80
C PRO A 466 -4.72 6.46 -7.25
N ILE A 467 -5.61 7.42 -6.99
CA ILE A 467 -7.04 7.18 -6.84
C ILE A 467 -7.67 7.23 -8.23
N VAL A 468 -8.12 6.06 -8.70
CA VAL A 468 -8.81 5.88 -9.98
C VAL A 468 -10.29 6.20 -9.76
N GLU A 469 -10.79 7.30 -10.32
CA GLU A 469 -12.17 7.77 -10.13
C GLU A 469 -12.96 7.78 -11.45
N PRO A 470 -13.54 6.64 -11.88
CA PRO A 470 -14.49 6.59 -12.98
C PRO A 470 -15.90 6.88 -12.46
N GLU A 471 -16.25 8.16 -12.31
CA GLU A 471 -17.58 8.55 -11.82
C GLU A 471 -18.64 8.39 -12.91
N ILE A 472 -19.60 7.51 -12.67
CA ILE A 472 -20.83 7.44 -13.47
C ILE A 472 -21.86 8.36 -12.79
N LEU A 473 -22.34 9.36 -13.53
CA LEU A 473 -23.31 10.32 -13.03
C LEU A 473 -24.66 9.67 -12.78
N VAL A 474 -25.34 10.15 -11.74
CA VAL A 474 -26.68 9.71 -11.34
C VAL A 474 -27.78 10.33 -12.19
N ASP A 475 -27.48 11.22 -13.13
CA ASP A 475 -28.49 11.95 -13.89
C ASP A 475 -29.41 11.03 -14.71
N GLY A 476 -30.71 11.30 -14.67
CA GLY A 476 -31.74 10.65 -15.49
C GLY A 476 -32.66 9.67 -14.76
N PRO A 477 -33.59 9.02 -15.48
CA PRO A 477 -34.67 8.20 -14.91
C PRO A 477 -34.34 6.71 -14.81
N HIS A 478 -33.07 6.31 -14.98
CA HIS A 478 -32.66 4.91 -15.04
C HIS A 478 -32.85 4.20 -13.68
N ASP A 479 -33.17 2.90 -13.72
CA ASP A 479 -33.24 2.08 -12.52
C ASP A 479 -31.85 1.65 -12.02
N ILE A 480 -31.83 1.00 -10.85
CA ILE A 480 -30.58 0.54 -10.23
C ILE A 480 -29.93 -0.62 -11.02
N ASP A 481 -30.71 -1.44 -11.72
CA ASP A 481 -30.20 -2.52 -12.57
C ASP A 481 -29.38 -1.95 -13.73
N ARG A 482 -29.87 -0.89 -14.39
CA ARG A 482 -29.13 -0.18 -15.42
C ARG A 482 -27.86 0.46 -14.88
N CYS A 483 -27.91 1.08 -13.69
CA CYS A 483 -26.70 1.62 -13.04
C CYS A 483 -25.66 0.52 -12.78
N ALA A 484 -26.09 -0.67 -12.35
CA ALA A 484 -25.22 -1.80 -12.08
C ALA A 484 -24.55 -2.33 -13.35
N ASP A 485 -25.32 -2.54 -14.42
CA ASP A 485 -24.83 -2.98 -15.72
C ASP A 485 -23.74 -2.04 -16.26
N VAL A 486 -24.02 -0.73 -16.23
CA VAL A 486 -23.05 0.28 -16.67
C VAL A 486 -21.82 0.30 -15.77
N THR A 487 -22.01 0.24 -14.45
CA THR A 487 -20.88 0.20 -13.48
C THR A 487 -19.99 -1.01 -13.72
N GLU A 488 -20.56 -2.19 -13.91
CA GLU A 488 -19.80 -3.41 -14.18
C GLU A 488 -18.99 -3.29 -15.49
N ARG A 489 -19.61 -2.79 -16.56
CA ARG A 489 -18.95 -2.60 -17.86
C ARG A 489 -17.79 -1.62 -17.77
N VAL A 490 -17.99 -0.48 -17.09
CA VAL A 490 -16.97 0.57 -16.94
C VAL A 490 -15.81 0.09 -16.09
N LEU A 491 -16.08 -0.55 -14.94
CA LEU A 491 -15.02 -1.05 -14.06
C LEU A 491 -14.20 -2.17 -14.70
N ALA A 492 -14.85 -3.08 -15.44
CA ALA A 492 -14.14 -4.12 -16.20
C ALA A 492 -13.16 -3.50 -17.23
N ALA A 493 -13.60 -2.49 -17.98
CA ALA A 493 -12.74 -1.77 -18.92
C ALA A 493 -11.59 -1.04 -18.20
N CYS A 494 -11.87 -0.39 -17.07
CA CYS A 494 -10.84 0.30 -16.28
C CYS A 494 -9.75 -0.68 -15.79
N TYR A 495 -10.12 -1.83 -15.20
CA TYR A 495 -9.13 -2.79 -14.72
C TYR A 495 -8.36 -3.49 -15.84
N LYS A 496 -9.00 -3.72 -17.00
CA LYS A 496 -8.28 -4.18 -18.19
C LYS A 496 -7.23 -3.15 -18.64
N ALA A 497 -7.60 -1.87 -18.71
CA ALA A 497 -6.66 -0.80 -19.08
C ALA A 497 -5.53 -0.65 -18.05
N LEU A 498 -5.82 -0.69 -16.75
CA LEU A 498 -4.79 -0.66 -15.70
C LEU A 498 -3.78 -1.83 -15.86
N ASN A 499 -4.25 -3.02 -16.21
CA ASN A 499 -3.39 -4.17 -16.46
C ASN A 499 -2.52 -3.99 -17.72
N ASP A 500 -3.10 -3.48 -18.80
CA ASP A 500 -2.38 -3.21 -20.07
C ASP A 500 -1.27 -2.17 -19.89
N HIS A 501 -1.44 -1.22 -18.96
CA HIS A 501 -0.45 -0.21 -18.60
C HIS A 501 0.45 -0.63 -17.43
N HIS A 502 0.41 -1.90 -17.04
CA HIS A 502 1.28 -2.50 -16.00
C HIS A 502 1.18 -1.83 -14.62
N VAL A 503 0.00 -1.27 -14.30
CA VAL A 503 -0.23 -0.60 -13.02
C VAL A 503 -0.23 -1.61 -11.86
N LEU A 504 0.52 -1.30 -10.80
CA LEU A 504 0.60 -2.10 -9.59
C LEU A 504 -0.68 -1.89 -8.74
N LEU A 505 -1.63 -2.83 -8.80
CA LEU A 505 -2.95 -2.68 -8.18
C LEU A 505 -2.89 -2.53 -6.66
N GLU A 506 -1.96 -3.19 -5.99
CA GLU A 506 -1.72 -3.09 -4.54
C GLU A 506 -1.34 -1.66 -4.11
N GLY A 507 -0.81 -0.87 -5.04
CA GLY A 507 -0.47 0.54 -4.87
C GLY A 507 -1.49 1.49 -5.48
N THR A 508 -2.76 1.10 -5.63
CA THR A 508 -3.86 1.93 -6.14
C THR A 508 -5.04 2.00 -5.17
N LEU A 509 -5.97 2.90 -5.43
CA LEU A 509 -7.29 2.93 -4.79
C LEU A 509 -8.36 3.14 -5.86
N LEU A 510 -9.56 2.60 -5.64
CA LEU A 510 -10.73 2.87 -6.49
C LEU A 510 -11.66 3.85 -5.80
N LYS A 511 -12.12 4.88 -6.52
CA LYS A 511 -13.17 5.81 -6.08
C LYS A 511 -14.34 5.77 -7.08
N PRO A 512 -15.23 4.78 -6.97
CA PRO A 512 -16.37 4.66 -7.85
C PRO A 512 -17.57 5.40 -7.26
N ASN A 513 -18.59 5.61 -8.08
CA ASN A 513 -19.96 5.86 -7.60
C ASN A 513 -20.49 4.62 -6.84
N MET A 514 -21.40 4.85 -5.89
CA MET A 514 -22.27 3.77 -5.43
C MET A 514 -23.27 3.45 -6.55
N VAL A 515 -23.78 2.21 -6.57
CA VAL A 515 -24.80 1.80 -7.54
C VAL A 515 -26.17 2.20 -6.98
N THR A 516 -26.77 3.23 -7.58
CA THR A 516 -28.05 3.80 -7.16
C THR A 516 -28.99 3.96 -8.35
N PRO A 517 -30.31 4.08 -8.14
CA PRO A 517 -31.20 4.59 -9.17
C PRO A 517 -30.78 6.00 -9.61
N GLY A 518 -31.20 6.38 -10.81
CA GLY A 518 -31.00 7.73 -11.32
C GLY A 518 -31.74 8.79 -10.49
N SER A 519 -31.34 10.05 -10.63
CA SER A 519 -31.84 11.18 -9.84
C SER A 519 -33.32 11.46 -10.04
N GLU A 520 -33.89 11.04 -11.17
CA GLU A 520 -35.33 11.16 -11.49
C GLU A 520 -36.11 9.86 -11.18
N ALA A 521 -35.41 8.79 -10.78
CA ALA A 521 -36.01 7.51 -10.43
C ALA A 521 -36.39 7.44 -8.93
N LYS A 522 -37.23 6.45 -8.58
CA LYS A 522 -37.61 6.22 -7.19
C LYS A 522 -36.40 5.75 -6.39
N LYS A 523 -36.14 6.41 -5.24
CA LYS A 523 -35.11 5.96 -4.29
C LYS A 523 -35.39 4.54 -3.78
N VAL A 524 -34.32 3.81 -3.52
CA VAL A 524 -34.34 2.47 -2.92
C VAL A 524 -33.69 2.49 -1.54
N THR A 525 -33.85 1.41 -0.77
CA THR A 525 -33.28 1.34 0.57
C THR A 525 -31.75 1.17 0.54
N PRO A 526 -31.04 1.55 1.61
CA PRO A 526 -29.59 1.37 1.70
C PRO A 526 -29.12 -0.07 1.52
N GLU A 527 -29.93 -1.06 1.93
CA GLU A 527 -29.63 -2.48 1.77
C GLU A 527 -29.60 -2.89 0.29
N VAL A 528 -30.51 -2.34 -0.52
CA VAL A 528 -30.54 -2.58 -1.96
C VAL A 528 -29.33 -1.92 -2.64
N VAL A 529 -29.02 -0.66 -2.30
CA VAL A 529 -27.80 0.02 -2.77
C VAL A 529 -26.55 -0.81 -2.42
N ALA A 530 -26.49 -1.32 -1.20
CA ALA A 530 -25.37 -2.12 -0.72
C ALA A 530 -25.19 -3.43 -1.48
N GLU A 531 -26.28 -4.18 -1.70
CA GLU A 531 -26.24 -5.44 -2.45
C GLU A 531 -25.73 -5.22 -3.87
N TYR A 532 -26.32 -4.24 -4.57
CA TYR A 532 -25.97 -3.92 -5.95
C TYR A 532 -24.52 -3.42 -6.08
N THR A 533 -24.10 -2.52 -5.19
CA THR A 533 -22.75 -1.95 -5.22
C THR A 533 -21.69 -3.01 -4.94
N VAL A 534 -21.86 -3.81 -3.87
CA VAL A 534 -20.88 -4.85 -3.51
C VAL A 534 -20.82 -5.94 -4.58
N ARG A 535 -21.96 -6.32 -5.18
CA ARG A 535 -22.01 -7.30 -6.27
C ARG A 535 -21.27 -6.81 -7.51
N ALA A 536 -21.49 -5.56 -7.92
CA ALA A 536 -20.78 -4.98 -9.07
C ALA A 536 -19.26 -4.98 -8.88
N LEU A 537 -18.79 -4.61 -7.67
CA LEU A 537 -17.37 -4.69 -7.31
C LEU A 537 -16.84 -6.13 -7.32
N GLN A 538 -17.57 -7.09 -6.73
CA GLN A 538 -17.20 -8.51 -6.73
C GLN A 538 -17.02 -9.11 -8.12
N ARG A 539 -17.80 -8.64 -9.10
CA ARG A 539 -17.75 -9.13 -10.49
C ARG A 539 -16.60 -8.55 -11.30
N THR A 540 -16.00 -7.44 -10.88
CA THR A 540 -15.10 -6.65 -11.73
C THR A 540 -13.75 -6.33 -11.14
N MET A 541 -13.67 -6.18 -9.81
CA MET A 541 -12.45 -5.68 -9.17
C MET A 541 -11.54 -6.84 -8.75
N PRO A 542 -10.22 -6.77 -9.02
CA PRO A 542 -9.26 -7.73 -8.49
C PRO A 542 -9.06 -7.60 -6.97
N ALA A 543 -8.84 -8.73 -6.29
CA ALA A 543 -8.58 -8.79 -4.84
C ALA A 543 -7.33 -8.00 -4.38
N ALA A 544 -6.41 -7.69 -5.29
CA ALA A 544 -5.16 -6.99 -5.01
C ALA A 544 -5.34 -5.51 -4.61
N VAL A 545 -6.43 -4.86 -5.03
CA VAL A 545 -6.70 -3.45 -4.69
C VAL A 545 -7.00 -3.33 -3.19
N PRO A 546 -6.28 -2.53 -2.39
CA PRO A 546 -6.44 -2.56 -0.94
C PRO A 546 -7.79 -2.00 -0.44
N ALA A 547 -8.33 -0.96 -1.09
CA ALA A 547 -9.55 -0.31 -0.63
C ALA A 547 -10.33 0.41 -1.74
N VAL A 548 -11.64 0.51 -1.50
CA VAL A 548 -12.59 1.33 -2.25
C VAL A 548 -12.99 2.52 -1.39
N VAL A 549 -12.84 3.73 -1.92
CA VAL A 549 -13.15 4.98 -1.22
C VAL A 549 -14.25 5.72 -1.98
N PHE A 550 -15.51 5.37 -1.71
CA PHE A 550 -16.65 5.84 -2.50
C PHE A 550 -16.75 7.36 -2.57
N LEU A 551 -17.10 7.88 -3.75
CA LEU A 551 -17.60 9.25 -3.88
C LEU A 551 -19.05 9.33 -3.40
N SER A 552 -19.45 10.47 -2.85
CA SER A 552 -20.85 10.67 -2.41
C SER A 552 -21.79 11.02 -3.56
N GLY A 553 -21.27 11.54 -4.68
CA GLY A 553 -22.09 12.04 -5.78
C GLY A 553 -23.05 13.12 -5.28
N GLY A 554 -24.31 13.03 -5.69
CA GLY A 554 -25.40 13.91 -5.26
C GLY A 554 -26.12 13.50 -3.98
N GLN A 555 -25.68 12.44 -3.30
CA GLN A 555 -26.32 11.97 -2.07
C GLN A 555 -26.26 13.02 -0.96
N SER A 556 -27.29 13.04 -0.11
CA SER A 556 -27.24 13.82 1.14
C SER A 556 -26.12 13.32 2.08
N GLU A 557 -25.78 14.11 3.10
CA GLU A 557 -24.77 13.69 4.09
C GLU A 557 -25.20 12.39 4.79
N GLU A 558 -26.48 12.28 5.18
CA GLU A 558 -26.97 11.08 5.85
C GLU A 558 -27.08 9.88 4.90
N GLU A 559 -27.58 10.09 3.69
CA GLU A 559 -27.73 9.04 2.67
C GLU A 559 -26.40 8.37 2.34
N ALA A 560 -25.34 9.18 2.15
CA ALA A 560 -24.00 8.66 1.91
C ALA A 560 -23.48 7.80 3.08
N THR A 561 -23.73 8.24 4.32
CA THR A 561 -23.33 7.48 5.53
C THR A 561 -24.12 6.19 5.69
N VAL A 562 -25.45 6.20 5.51
CA VAL A 562 -26.27 4.98 5.70
C VAL A 562 -26.02 3.95 4.60
N ASN A 563 -25.79 4.37 3.36
CA ASN A 563 -25.44 3.48 2.26
C ASN A 563 -24.07 2.82 2.50
N LEU A 564 -23.06 3.59 2.93
CA LEU A 564 -21.76 3.05 3.31
C LEU A 564 -21.85 2.06 4.48
N ASN A 565 -22.66 2.38 5.48
CA ASN A 565 -22.90 1.52 6.63
C ASN A 565 -23.56 0.19 6.21
N ALA A 566 -24.56 0.24 5.33
CA ALA A 566 -25.24 -0.94 4.81
C ALA A 566 -24.27 -1.85 4.04
N MET A 567 -23.37 -1.29 3.21
CA MET A 567 -22.32 -2.05 2.52
C MET A 567 -21.39 -2.80 3.48
N ASN A 568 -20.98 -2.16 4.58
CA ASN A 568 -20.12 -2.79 5.56
C ASN A 568 -20.85 -3.81 6.46
N LYS A 569 -22.17 -3.65 6.66
CA LYS A 569 -23.02 -4.65 7.34
C LYS A 569 -23.33 -5.88 6.47
N LEU A 570 -23.30 -5.75 5.14
CA LEU A 570 -23.64 -6.83 4.22
C LEU A 570 -22.76 -8.05 4.46
N LYS A 571 -23.35 -9.21 4.71
CA LYS A 571 -22.61 -10.47 4.90
C LYS A 571 -22.13 -10.99 3.54
N GLY A 572 -20.85 -11.36 3.45
CA GLY A 572 -20.26 -11.89 2.22
C GLY A 572 -18.81 -11.49 2.03
N LYS A 573 -18.19 -12.07 1.00
CA LYS A 573 -16.78 -11.82 0.67
C LYS A 573 -16.60 -10.38 0.21
N LYS A 574 -15.79 -9.61 0.94
CA LYS A 574 -15.32 -8.28 0.54
C LYS A 574 -13.82 -8.29 0.77
N PRO A 575 -13.00 -8.66 -0.24
CA PRO A 575 -11.56 -8.79 -0.04
C PRO A 575 -10.84 -7.45 0.07
N TRP A 576 -11.59 -6.34 0.16
CA TRP A 576 -11.13 -4.97 0.18
C TRP A 576 -11.85 -4.20 1.29
N ASN A 577 -11.23 -3.14 1.79
CA ASN A 577 -11.89 -2.25 2.72
C ASN A 577 -12.82 -1.29 1.96
N LEU A 578 -14.05 -1.12 2.45
CA LEU A 578 -15.04 -0.20 1.89
C LEU A 578 -15.15 1.04 2.77
N SER A 579 -14.68 2.17 2.25
CA SER A 579 -14.59 3.45 2.95
C SER A 579 -15.11 4.59 2.08
N PHE A 580 -14.86 5.84 2.47
CA PHE A 580 -15.36 7.05 1.84
C PHE A 580 -14.24 7.94 1.31
N SER A 581 -14.52 8.65 0.22
CA SER A 581 -13.80 9.85 -0.22
C SER A 581 -14.83 10.94 -0.52
N PHE A 582 -15.25 11.63 0.54
CA PHE A 582 -16.41 12.52 0.50
C PHE A 582 -15.99 13.99 0.51
N GLY A 583 -16.60 14.76 -0.40
CA GLY A 583 -16.52 16.22 -0.42
C GLY A 583 -17.80 16.80 0.19
N ARG A 584 -18.84 16.95 -0.64
CA ARG A 584 -20.17 17.46 -0.24
C ARG A 584 -20.72 16.77 1.01
N ALA A 585 -20.70 15.44 1.06
CA ALA A 585 -21.24 14.66 2.18
C ALA A 585 -20.49 14.80 3.53
N LEU A 586 -19.33 15.47 3.55
CA LEU A 586 -18.60 15.82 4.77
C LEU A 586 -18.61 17.33 5.08
N GLN A 587 -18.96 18.16 4.11
CA GLN A 587 -18.75 19.61 4.19
C GLN A 587 -20.05 20.42 4.18
N ALA A 588 -21.18 19.87 3.75
CA ALA A 588 -22.40 20.65 3.52
C ALA A 588 -22.93 21.30 4.81
N SER A 589 -23.08 20.53 5.89
CA SER A 589 -23.51 21.07 7.20
C SER A 589 -22.47 22.00 7.80
N THR A 590 -21.18 21.70 7.60
CA THR A 590 -20.06 22.53 8.07
C THR A 590 -20.09 23.92 7.42
N LEU A 591 -20.30 23.97 6.09
CA LEU A 591 -20.40 25.22 5.33
C LEU A 591 -21.59 26.06 5.79
N LYS A 592 -22.78 25.45 5.90
CA LYS A 592 -23.99 26.12 6.40
C LYS A 592 -23.76 26.66 7.82
N ALA A 593 -23.20 25.85 8.71
CA ALA A 593 -22.93 26.24 10.09
C ALA A 593 -21.90 27.38 10.19
N TRP A 594 -20.88 27.40 9.32
CA TRP A 594 -19.85 28.43 9.30
C TRP A 594 -20.39 29.76 8.79
N SER A 595 -21.09 29.76 7.66
CA SER A 595 -21.63 30.97 7.01
C SER A 595 -20.58 32.09 6.79
N GLY A 596 -19.29 31.74 6.69
CA GLY A 596 -18.17 32.69 6.53
C GLY A 596 -17.83 33.52 7.76
N LYS A 597 -18.41 33.22 8.93
CA LYS A 597 -18.29 34.02 10.14
C LYS A 597 -17.33 33.39 11.15
N GLU A 598 -16.43 34.19 11.71
CA GLU A 598 -15.40 33.72 12.65
C GLU A 598 -16.02 33.20 13.95
N GLU A 599 -17.06 33.86 14.45
CA GLU A 599 -17.79 33.45 15.65
C GLU A 599 -18.45 32.07 15.52
N ASN A 600 -18.67 31.60 14.29
CA ASN A 600 -19.31 30.32 13.99
C ASN A 600 -18.31 29.16 13.83
N VAL A 601 -16.99 29.40 13.86
CA VAL A 601 -15.97 28.37 13.61
C VAL A 601 -16.17 27.15 14.50
N LYS A 602 -16.35 27.33 15.81
CA LYS A 602 -16.55 26.20 16.75
C LYS A 602 -17.80 25.37 16.42
N LYS A 603 -18.89 26.02 16.02
CA LYS A 603 -20.15 25.36 15.63
C LYS A 603 -19.95 24.53 14.35
N ALA A 604 -19.25 25.10 13.37
CA ALA A 604 -18.92 24.41 12.13
C ALA A 604 -17.96 23.24 12.34
N GLN A 605 -16.93 23.40 13.17
CA GLN A 605 -16.01 22.32 13.55
C GLN A 605 -16.75 21.16 14.24
N ALA A 606 -17.71 21.46 15.12
CA ALA A 606 -18.54 20.43 15.75
C ALA A 606 -19.40 19.66 14.72
N ALA A 607 -20.00 20.37 13.75
CA ALA A 607 -20.74 19.74 12.65
C ALA A 607 -19.84 18.84 11.78
N PHE A 608 -18.64 19.31 11.47
CA PHE A 608 -17.66 18.54 10.71
C PHE A 608 -17.23 17.27 11.44
N LEU A 609 -16.85 17.39 12.72
CA LEU A 609 -16.46 16.24 13.55
C LEU A 609 -17.58 15.20 13.64
N LYS A 610 -18.82 15.64 13.80
CA LYS A 610 -19.99 14.77 13.84
C LYS A 610 -20.13 13.92 12.57
N ARG A 611 -19.86 14.50 11.39
CA ARG A 611 -19.87 13.77 10.11
C ARG A 611 -18.64 12.89 9.90
N CYS A 612 -17.45 13.32 10.33
CA CYS A 612 -16.27 12.46 10.34
C CYS A 612 -16.48 11.19 11.18
N LYS A 613 -17.04 11.33 12.40
CA LYS A 613 -17.32 10.21 13.29
C LYS A 613 -18.39 9.27 12.70
N ALA A 614 -19.48 9.81 12.17
CA ALA A 614 -20.54 9.01 11.57
C ALA A 614 -20.04 8.16 10.39
N ASN A 615 -19.24 8.75 9.49
CA ASN A 615 -18.66 8.01 8.37
C ASN A 615 -17.59 7.02 8.82
N SER A 616 -16.80 7.34 9.84
CA SER A 616 -15.87 6.40 10.49
C SER A 616 -16.60 5.16 11.00
N GLU A 617 -17.71 5.33 11.73
CA GLU A 617 -18.55 4.22 12.22
C GLU A 617 -19.22 3.44 11.07
N ALA A 618 -19.59 4.12 9.97
CA ALA A 618 -20.14 3.49 8.77
C ALA A 618 -19.14 2.56 8.08
N THR A 619 -17.84 2.89 8.07
CA THR A 619 -16.81 1.97 7.56
C THR A 619 -16.72 0.67 8.36
N LEU A 620 -17.15 0.69 9.62
CA LEU A 620 -17.17 -0.46 10.52
C LEU A 620 -18.53 -1.17 10.53
N GLY A 621 -19.53 -0.67 9.79
CA GLY A 621 -20.89 -1.19 9.83
C GLY A 621 -21.59 -0.97 11.18
N THR A 622 -21.16 0.02 11.96
CA THR A 622 -21.62 0.27 13.33
C THR A 622 -22.43 1.55 13.50
N TYR A 623 -22.58 2.35 12.44
CA TYR A 623 -23.33 3.60 12.50
C TYR A 623 -24.81 3.33 12.81
N LYS A 624 -25.36 4.11 13.75
CA LYS A 624 -26.71 3.93 14.32
C LYS A 624 -27.73 4.98 13.89
N GLY A 625 -27.36 5.89 12.98
CA GLY A 625 -28.27 6.97 12.55
C GLY A 625 -28.40 8.10 13.56
N ASP A 626 -27.49 8.20 14.52
CA ASP A 626 -27.50 9.15 15.64
C ASP A 626 -26.96 10.55 15.26
N ALA A 627 -26.42 10.69 14.06
CA ALA A 627 -25.87 11.95 13.60
C ALA A 627 -26.80 12.75 12.67
N GLN A 628 -28.08 12.78 13.05
CA GLN A 628 -29.13 13.64 12.46
C GLN A 628 -28.90 15.14 12.75
N GLY A 629 -29.48 16.01 11.93
CA GLY A 629 -29.45 17.45 12.10
C GLY A 629 -30.23 18.17 11.00
N GLU A 630 -30.38 19.48 11.14
CA GLU A 630 -31.05 20.32 10.14
C GLU A 630 -30.30 20.28 8.81
N GLY A 631 -31.01 19.97 7.71
CA GLY A 631 -30.46 19.93 6.36
C GLY A 631 -29.53 18.75 6.02
N VAL A 632 -29.30 17.81 6.95
CA VAL A 632 -28.39 16.66 6.75
C VAL A 632 -28.96 15.65 5.73
N SER A 633 -30.29 15.57 5.62
CA SER A 633 -31.01 14.70 4.69
C SER A 633 -31.36 15.37 3.35
N GLU A 634 -31.00 16.64 3.17
CA GLU A 634 -31.25 17.36 1.91
C GLU A 634 -30.37 16.81 0.79
N SER A 635 -30.97 16.60 -0.39
CA SER A 635 -30.24 16.18 -1.59
C SER A 635 -29.14 17.20 -1.92
N LEU A 636 -27.94 16.70 -2.19
CA LEU A 636 -26.80 17.52 -2.62
C LEU A 636 -26.58 17.43 -4.14
N HIS A 637 -27.54 16.83 -4.87
CA HIS A 637 -27.50 16.67 -6.31
C HIS A 637 -27.57 18.00 -7.03
N VAL A 638 -26.78 18.11 -8.09
CA VAL A 638 -26.78 19.23 -9.03
C VAL A 638 -26.69 18.58 -10.40
N LYS A 639 -27.68 18.84 -11.24
CA LYS A 639 -27.76 18.29 -12.59
C LYS A 639 -26.51 18.70 -13.40
N ASP A 640 -25.93 17.76 -14.12
CA ASP A 640 -24.74 17.98 -14.98
C ASP A 640 -23.56 18.63 -14.22
N TYR A 641 -23.29 18.18 -13.00
CA TYR A 641 -22.27 18.79 -12.14
C TYR A 641 -20.85 18.67 -12.73
N LYS A 642 -20.28 19.82 -13.10
CA LYS A 642 -18.90 19.99 -13.58
C LYS A 642 -18.03 20.68 -12.51
N TYR A 643 -16.83 20.14 -12.26
CA TYR A 643 -15.83 20.64 -11.28
C TYR A 643 -15.07 21.87 -11.76
#